data_AF-A0A251WBY2-F1
#
_entry.id   AF-A0A251WBY2-F1
#
_cell.length_a   1.000
_cell.length_b   1.000
_cell.length_c   1.000
_cell.angle_alpha   90.00
_cell.angle_beta   90.00
_cell.angle_gamma   90.00
#
_symmetry.space_group_name_H-M   'P 1'
#
loop_
_entity.id
_entity.type
_entity.pdbx_description
1 polymer ?
#
loop_
_entity_poly.entity_id
_entity_poly.type
_entity_poly.pdbx_seq_one_letter_code
_entity_poly.pdbx_strand_id
1 'polypeptide(L)'
;MLELLAGQNIGVLENEGSVTQATKKKKLIWFTSSHDELWQPQGEQTVASVEGGNQSGQAVKRPKRKRDESDVDRSDQEANSQLFQSLTNEFQVQCSVGSLGDLKKGLSPDTVKVLVLGAPKTLLTQEEIDGIVKFVQDGGGLLVAHSYDSLFEQERQVYEQDQDPPASEEDEKYSTNYLMQEFGLRFKRLLSYPPEDIAQFEPHYMSSDINKIFLREPAYLEILPELPDEVLGSPQVVARLPETQEIFLVGVDVQYGRVAAIADYALFEDDYLGYGSHRQLMLNIVRWLMAENPIDCLEPTMPSEVVKGQAVEFRMTLKNSSQRRLEYVDCLLEGSRGVEIRESRQQIRSIGPFQQTQMQWMVIPHQLGDHQLRLTIELAQRNPLFFDTAAQFECVPDGEVDLVVLDDSGTVPKVLEAGKPYEVVAVLKKTVAVPDSELQVQLQSPSHKIQLEPLKAGMSNRWRLNALGAGTLPITVRVGASERKVSPFLVQVAESVQNRIERIEREALQPLIAQLQYQVSQLDWRFDSEVIRNIPCKIYTPEDQVRLLNSPETAEQKLEALRVARQERRSNRPLIEYLLNQVAPTFSPLHGCCIPYDPELAAELGQRHRNFAEGIAQNLLIAEGEEERLPQNLAALVLHEKYGHGFFFSHTKLGQQLAILYRHGMTRNAEVKRLKAPYPRAMYLRYRKAIQALWDSSVIVNEGFATWLELTVLTQMGGVMAESAYRRRTFLFERDNGLSARAKKSEYFAEFQPFQSSRYRKGCEYLQQIQSWFGKDGIRWAMAAFLKATDIDLGIGESNGQVQFALEPEVLEASLIKVSQNDARADMRLHDIYDLLQDSAEKLRSEQKQLEFGQEHVELDTFIDSLISQTLGW
;
A
#
# COMPACT_ATOMS: atom_id res chain seq x y z
N MET A 1 -57.46 -47.22 39.61
CA MET A 1 -58.89 -46.86 39.83
C MET A 1 -59.11 -45.57 39.06
N LEU A 2 -59.36 -45.68 37.76
CA LEU A 2 -60.64 -45.98 37.10
C LEU A 2 -61.32 -44.67 36.67
N GLU A 3 -61.48 -44.58 35.36
CA GLU A 3 -62.10 -43.54 34.54
C GLU A 3 -63.56 -43.25 34.92
N LEU A 4 -64.06 -42.08 34.50
CA LEU A 4 -65.36 -41.83 33.83
C LEU A 4 -65.41 -40.31 33.53
N LEU A 5 -65.24 -39.87 32.26
CA LEU A 5 -66.29 -39.67 31.24
C LEU A 5 -67.43 -38.73 31.69
N ALA A 6 -68.10 -37.92 30.89
CA ALA A 6 -67.99 -37.33 29.55
C ALA A 6 -69.35 -36.62 29.31
N GLY A 7 -69.37 -35.56 28.49
CA GLY A 7 -70.57 -35.13 27.75
C GLY A 7 -71.17 -33.79 28.19
N GLN A 8 -71.16 -32.77 27.34
CA GLN A 8 -72.06 -32.63 26.19
C GLN A 8 -71.69 -31.42 25.33
N ASN A 9 -72.32 -31.36 24.18
CA ASN A 9 -71.90 -30.78 22.90
C ASN A 9 -72.69 -29.50 22.57
N ILE A 10 -72.09 -28.68 21.70
CA ILE A 10 -72.69 -27.76 20.70
C ILE A 10 -73.26 -26.41 21.19
N GLY A 11 -72.73 -25.33 20.60
CA GLY A 11 -73.39 -24.03 20.53
C GLY A 11 -72.48 -22.92 19.99
N VAL A 12 -72.29 -22.88 18.66
CA VAL A 12 -71.73 -21.74 17.93
C VAL A 12 -72.62 -20.51 18.13
N LEU A 13 -72.04 -19.37 18.48
CA LEU A 13 -72.52 -18.04 18.09
C LEU A 13 -71.33 -17.08 18.07
N GLU A 14 -71.00 -16.66 16.84
CA GLU A 14 -70.17 -15.50 16.52
C GLU A 14 -70.78 -14.24 17.14
N ASN A 15 -69.95 -13.37 17.73
CA ASN A 15 -70.03 -11.94 17.44
C ASN A 15 -68.76 -11.21 17.90
N GLU A 16 -67.96 -10.89 16.89
CA GLU A 16 -67.28 -9.63 16.62
C GLU A 16 -67.06 -8.66 17.79
N GLY A 17 -65.79 -8.53 18.16
CA GLY A 17 -65.21 -7.38 18.81
C GLY A 17 -63.77 -7.21 18.34
N SER A 18 -63.57 -7.02 17.04
CA SER A 18 -62.25 -6.75 16.46
C SER A 18 -61.80 -5.33 16.86
N VAL A 19 -61.16 -5.22 18.02
CA VAL A 19 -60.23 -4.13 18.26
C VAL A 19 -58.96 -4.50 17.51
N THR A 20 -58.87 -4.09 16.24
CA THR A 20 -57.59 -4.04 15.53
C THR A 20 -56.72 -3.01 16.24
N GLN A 21 -55.98 -3.44 17.27
CA GLN A 21 -54.76 -2.77 17.65
C GLN A 21 -53.87 -2.80 16.41
N ALA A 22 -53.67 -1.64 15.79
CA ALA A 22 -52.61 -1.47 14.82
C ALA A 22 -51.30 -1.80 15.54
N THR A 23 -50.83 -3.04 15.38
CA THR A 23 -49.49 -3.43 15.79
C THR A 23 -48.55 -2.56 14.98
N LYS A 24 -47.95 -1.56 15.64
CA LYS A 24 -46.86 -0.76 15.05
C LYS A 24 -45.81 -1.77 14.61
N LYS A 25 -45.69 -1.99 13.29
CA LYS A 25 -44.67 -2.86 12.73
C LYS A 25 -43.31 -2.29 13.13
N LYS A 26 -42.46 -3.11 13.75
CA LYS A 26 -41.07 -2.78 14.04
C LYS A 26 -40.36 -2.45 12.71
N LYS A 27 -39.58 -1.36 12.65
CA LYS A 27 -38.81 -0.99 11.45
C LYS A 27 -37.32 -1.23 11.64
N LEU A 28 -36.65 -1.62 10.56
CA LEU A 28 -35.19 -1.64 10.39
C LEU A 28 -34.87 -0.62 9.29
N ILE A 29 -34.01 0.36 9.59
CA ILE A 29 -33.64 1.39 8.61
C ILE A 29 -32.20 1.17 8.15
N TRP A 30 -32.02 1.13 6.84
CA TRP A 30 -30.73 0.94 6.18
C TRP A 30 -30.32 2.22 5.45
N PHE A 31 -29.08 2.66 5.65
CA PHE A 31 -28.49 3.80 4.95
C PHE A 31 -27.26 3.32 4.19
N THR A 32 -27.24 3.56 2.88
CA THR A 32 -26.10 3.37 1.98
C THR A 32 -25.85 4.66 1.23
N SER A 33 -24.59 4.96 0.92
CA SER A 33 -24.24 6.09 0.07
C SER A 33 -23.87 5.57 -1.32
N SER A 34 -24.80 5.53 -2.26
CA SER A 34 -24.49 5.28 -3.67
C SER A 34 -24.37 6.59 -4.45
N HIS A 35 -23.12 6.94 -4.78
CA HIS A 35 -22.79 7.74 -5.96
C HIS A 35 -21.81 6.89 -6.79
N ASP A 36 -22.36 6.00 -7.62
CA ASP A 36 -21.57 5.25 -8.61
C ASP A 36 -21.50 6.06 -9.91
N GLU A 37 -20.38 6.72 -10.14
CA GLU A 37 -19.87 7.02 -11.48
C GLU A 37 -18.64 6.13 -11.76
N LEU A 38 -18.88 4.86 -12.09
CA LEU A 38 -17.84 3.97 -12.61
C LEU A 38 -17.81 3.99 -14.13
N TRP A 39 -16.72 4.58 -14.65
CA TRP A 39 -15.87 4.07 -15.74
C TRP A 39 -16.54 3.07 -16.70
N GLN A 40 -16.91 3.54 -17.90
CA GLN A 40 -17.15 2.64 -19.04
C GLN A 40 -15.80 2.20 -19.62
N PRO A 41 -15.52 0.87 -19.74
CA PRO A 41 -14.39 0.41 -20.51
C PRO A 41 -14.64 0.72 -21.99
N GLN A 42 -13.69 1.40 -22.63
CA GLN A 42 -13.72 1.63 -24.08
C GLN A 42 -13.71 0.27 -24.80
N GLY A 43 -14.73 0.07 -25.64
CA GLY A 43 -15.02 -1.19 -26.30
C GLY A 43 -13.93 -1.68 -27.25
N GLU A 44 -13.79 -3.00 -27.26
CA GLU A 44 -13.09 -3.77 -28.29
C GLU A 44 -13.71 -3.48 -29.67
N GLN A 45 -12.86 -3.01 -30.60
CA GLN A 45 -13.19 -2.96 -32.02
C GLN A 45 -13.25 -4.39 -32.58
N THR A 46 -14.45 -4.86 -32.92
CA THR A 46 -14.63 -5.98 -33.84
C THR A 46 -14.87 -5.45 -35.26
N VAL A 47 -14.01 -5.92 -36.16
CA VAL A 47 -14.04 -5.70 -37.61
C VAL A 47 -15.18 -6.54 -38.21
N ALA A 48 -16.16 -5.92 -38.87
CA ALA A 48 -16.86 -6.51 -40.03
C ALA A 48 -17.78 -5.51 -40.77
N SER A 49 -17.50 -5.39 -42.07
CA SER A 49 -18.40 -5.18 -43.23
C SER A 49 -19.31 -3.94 -43.31
N VAL A 50 -18.93 -3.09 -44.26
CA VAL A 50 -19.71 -2.13 -45.03
C VAL A 50 -20.79 -2.84 -45.86
N GLU A 51 -22.05 -2.38 -45.81
CA GLU A 51 -22.86 -2.02 -46.98
C GLU A 51 -24.22 -1.39 -46.59
N GLY A 52 -24.50 -0.20 -47.13
CA GLY A 52 -25.85 0.21 -47.53
C GLY A 52 -26.63 1.20 -46.66
N GLY A 53 -26.69 2.48 -47.10
CA GLY A 53 -27.97 3.18 -47.21
C GLY A 53 -28.23 4.41 -46.32
N ASN A 54 -28.05 5.59 -46.93
CA ASN A 54 -28.67 6.90 -46.68
C ASN A 54 -29.82 7.00 -45.64
N GLN A 55 -29.76 8.02 -44.75
CA GLN A 55 -30.58 9.24 -44.87
C GLN A 55 -30.33 10.27 -43.75
N SER A 56 -30.13 11.52 -44.21
CA SER A 56 -30.44 12.84 -43.62
C SER A 56 -30.48 13.02 -42.10
N GLY A 57 -29.64 13.95 -41.64
CA GLY A 57 -29.62 14.45 -40.27
C GLY A 57 -30.81 15.34 -39.89
N GLN A 58 -31.15 15.27 -38.61
CA GLN A 58 -31.73 16.35 -37.83
C GLN A 58 -31.11 16.32 -36.43
N ALA A 59 -30.51 17.45 -36.03
CA ALA A 59 -29.96 17.66 -34.71
C ALA A 59 -31.10 17.77 -33.69
N VAL A 60 -31.31 16.72 -32.88
CA VAL A 60 -32.19 16.74 -31.72
C VAL A 60 -31.36 17.10 -30.49
N LYS A 61 -31.57 18.31 -29.95
CA LYS A 61 -31.11 18.69 -28.61
C LYS A 61 -31.70 17.71 -27.58
N ARG A 62 -30.86 16.88 -26.96
CA ARG A 62 -31.27 16.06 -25.81
C ARG A 62 -31.50 16.98 -24.58
N PRO A 63 -32.63 16.85 -23.87
CA PRO A 63 -32.82 17.56 -22.61
C PRO A 63 -31.91 16.94 -21.55
N LYS A 64 -31.23 17.77 -20.75
CA LYS A 64 -30.62 17.33 -19.50
C LYS A 64 -31.73 16.81 -18.59
N ARG A 65 -31.87 15.49 -18.47
CA ARG A 65 -32.66 14.88 -17.39
C ARG A 65 -31.90 15.11 -16.09
N LYS A 66 -32.50 15.85 -15.15
CA LYS A 66 -32.20 15.67 -13.73
C LYS A 66 -32.58 14.22 -13.41
N ARG A 67 -31.63 13.42 -12.94
CA ARG A 67 -31.94 12.15 -12.27
C ARG A 67 -32.56 12.52 -10.92
N ASP A 68 -33.74 12.00 -10.65
CA ASP A 68 -34.39 12.12 -9.35
C ASP A 68 -33.67 11.21 -8.34
N GLU A 69 -33.50 11.68 -7.10
CA GLU A 69 -32.90 10.93 -5.98
C GLU A 69 -33.55 9.54 -5.78
N SER A 70 -34.80 9.35 -6.23
CA SER A 70 -35.52 8.08 -6.19
C SER A 70 -34.92 6.94 -7.05
N ASP A 71 -34.07 7.24 -8.02
CA ASP A 71 -33.43 6.21 -8.86
C ASP A 71 -32.19 5.59 -8.16
N VAL A 72 -31.60 6.29 -7.19
CA VAL A 72 -30.43 5.85 -6.42
C VAL A 72 -30.86 4.90 -5.29
N ASP A 73 -31.90 5.27 -4.55
CA ASP A 73 -32.53 4.42 -3.52
C ASP A 73 -33.00 3.06 -4.06
N ARG A 74 -33.35 2.99 -5.36
CA ARG A 74 -33.74 1.75 -6.04
C ARG A 74 -32.55 0.82 -6.30
N SER A 75 -31.37 1.34 -6.61
CA SER A 75 -30.19 0.54 -6.96
C SER A 75 -29.65 -0.24 -5.74
N ASP A 76 -29.58 0.40 -4.57
CA ASP A 76 -29.11 -0.25 -3.35
C ASP A 76 -30.15 -1.23 -2.77
N GLN A 77 -31.43 -0.91 -2.94
CA GLN A 77 -32.52 -1.82 -2.58
C GLN A 77 -32.56 -3.06 -3.51
N GLU A 78 -32.13 -2.93 -4.76
CA GLU A 78 -31.94 -4.04 -5.70
C GLU A 78 -30.70 -4.89 -5.37
N ALA A 79 -29.59 -4.26 -4.93
CA ALA A 79 -28.33 -4.95 -4.60
C ALA A 79 -28.37 -5.79 -3.30
N ASN A 80 -29.23 -5.43 -2.35
CA ASN A 80 -29.40 -6.13 -1.05
C ASN A 80 -30.81 -6.74 -0.89
N SER A 81 -31.48 -6.99 -2.01
CA SER A 81 -32.89 -7.40 -2.05
C SER A 81 -33.14 -8.72 -1.32
N GLN A 82 -32.21 -9.68 -1.43
CA GLN A 82 -32.33 -11.00 -0.78
C GLN A 82 -32.04 -10.92 0.73
N LEU A 83 -31.11 -10.06 1.14
CA LEU A 83 -30.87 -9.79 2.56
C LEU A 83 -32.12 -9.18 3.21
N PHE A 84 -32.70 -8.15 2.59
CA PHE A 84 -33.89 -7.48 3.13
C PHE A 84 -35.08 -8.43 3.21
N GLN A 85 -35.27 -9.27 2.20
CA GLN A 85 -36.30 -10.30 2.22
C GLN A 85 -36.06 -11.32 3.34
N SER A 86 -34.81 -11.76 3.54
CA SER A 86 -34.46 -12.68 4.63
C SER A 86 -34.74 -12.07 6.00
N LEU A 87 -34.33 -10.81 6.24
CA LEU A 87 -34.58 -10.09 7.49
C LEU A 87 -36.07 -9.85 7.73
N THR A 88 -36.81 -9.45 6.69
CA THR A 88 -38.26 -9.22 6.75
C THR A 88 -39.01 -10.50 7.10
N ASN A 89 -38.65 -11.61 6.46
CA ASN A 89 -39.30 -12.91 6.70
C ASN A 89 -38.99 -13.45 8.09
N GLU A 90 -37.73 -13.32 8.54
CA GLU A 90 -37.30 -13.88 9.82
C GLU A 90 -37.83 -13.09 11.03
N PHE A 91 -37.76 -11.76 10.97
CA PHE A 91 -38.08 -10.90 12.12
C PHE A 91 -39.46 -10.23 12.05
N GLN A 92 -40.18 -10.39 10.94
CA GLN A 92 -41.43 -9.69 10.66
C GLN A 92 -41.30 -8.16 10.77
N VAL A 93 -40.09 -7.64 10.50
CA VAL A 93 -39.77 -6.21 10.51
C VAL A 93 -39.96 -5.62 9.13
N GLN A 94 -40.30 -4.33 9.06
CA GLN A 94 -40.25 -3.59 7.81
C GLN A 94 -38.83 -3.04 7.61
N CYS A 95 -38.10 -3.59 6.65
CA CYS A 95 -36.85 -2.98 6.17
C CYS A 95 -37.18 -1.79 5.25
N SER A 96 -36.58 -0.64 5.51
CA SER A 96 -36.69 0.55 4.66
C SER A 96 -35.34 1.21 4.46
N VAL A 97 -35.06 1.66 3.24
CA VAL A 97 -33.92 2.55 2.98
C VAL A 97 -34.34 3.97 3.37
N GLY A 98 -33.50 4.67 4.12
CA GLY A 98 -33.75 6.05 4.55
C GLY A 98 -32.74 7.02 3.93
N SER A 99 -33.05 8.32 3.95
CA SER A 99 -32.09 9.38 3.62
C SER A 99 -31.48 9.98 4.89
N LEU A 100 -30.19 10.36 4.89
CA LEU A 100 -29.53 10.95 6.08
C LEU A 100 -30.34 12.11 6.70
N GLY A 101 -31.08 12.88 5.88
CA GLY A 101 -31.99 13.93 6.34
C GLY A 101 -33.15 13.49 7.24
N ASP A 102 -33.49 12.21 7.28
CA ASP A 102 -34.48 11.64 8.20
C ASP A 102 -33.92 11.44 9.63
N LEU A 103 -32.59 11.37 9.78
CA LEU A 103 -31.94 11.32 11.10
C LEU A 103 -32.18 12.60 11.90
N LYS A 104 -32.30 13.75 11.22
CA LYS A 104 -32.58 15.07 11.82
C LYS A 104 -33.95 15.19 12.49
N LYS A 105 -34.89 14.30 12.15
CA LYS A 105 -36.25 14.29 12.75
C LYS A 105 -36.28 13.55 14.09
N GLY A 106 -35.15 12.99 14.52
CA GLY A 106 -35.01 12.20 15.74
C GLY A 106 -35.40 10.75 15.51
N LEU A 107 -34.46 9.83 15.78
CA LEU A 107 -34.74 8.39 15.81
C LEU A 107 -35.28 8.00 17.18
N SER A 108 -36.32 7.16 17.19
CA SER A 108 -36.86 6.58 18.43
C SER A 108 -36.80 5.05 18.37
N PRO A 109 -36.22 4.38 19.39
CA PRO A 109 -36.21 2.91 19.52
C PRO A 109 -37.60 2.26 19.48
N ASP A 110 -38.67 3.02 19.74
CA ASP A 110 -40.05 2.54 19.64
C ASP A 110 -40.52 2.36 18.20
N THR A 111 -39.88 3.07 17.26
CA THR A 111 -40.23 3.05 15.83
C THR A 111 -39.20 2.30 15.00
N VAL A 112 -37.92 2.45 15.34
CA VAL A 112 -36.77 1.84 14.66
C VAL A 112 -36.05 0.98 15.66
N LYS A 113 -35.89 -0.33 15.39
CA LYS A 113 -35.19 -1.23 16.31
C LYS A 113 -33.71 -1.35 16.01
N VAL A 114 -33.36 -1.35 14.72
CA VAL A 114 -31.97 -1.41 14.27
C VAL A 114 -31.75 -0.36 13.20
N LEU A 115 -30.67 0.40 13.36
CA LEU A 115 -30.11 1.33 12.40
C LEU A 115 -28.87 0.68 11.77
N VAL A 116 -28.78 0.67 10.43
CA VAL A 116 -27.61 0.16 9.70
C VAL A 116 -26.97 1.28 8.89
N LEU A 117 -25.68 1.54 9.14
CA LEU A 117 -24.82 2.39 8.33
C LEU A 117 -23.90 1.49 7.50
N GLY A 118 -24.31 1.21 6.26
CA GLY A 118 -23.60 0.31 5.35
C GLY A 118 -22.74 1.06 4.35
N ALA A 119 -21.42 0.88 4.44
CA ALA A 119 -20.42 1.53 3.60
C ALA A 119 -20.63 3.06 3.45
N PRO A 120 -20.72 3.82 4.56
CA PRO A 120 -20.93 5.26 4.48
C PRO A 120 -19.70 5.94 3.85
N LYS A 121 -19.90 6.62 2.72
CA LYS A 121 -18.87 7.38 1.99
C LYS A 121 -18.93 8.89 2.27
N THR A 122 -20.02 9.37 2.87
CA THR A 122 -20.24 10.80 3.16
C THR A 122 -20.00 11.10 4.63
N LEU A 123 -19.51 12.29 4.94
CA LEU A 123 -19.38 12.78 6.32
C LEU A 123 -20.75 12.99 6.97
N LEU A 124 -20.82 12.74 8.28
CA LEU A 124 -21.97 12.96 9.15
C LEU A 124 -21.89 14.35 9.78
N THR A 125 -23.03 15.01 9.94
CA THR A 125 -23.12 16.24 10.73
C THR A 125 -23.14 15.93 12.23
N GLN A 126 -22.71 16.88 13.08
CA GLN A 126 -22.76 16.70 14.54
C GLN A 126 -24.15 16.32 15.04
N GLU A 127 -25.20 16.96 14.50
CA GLU A 127 -26.60 16.65 14.86
C GLU A 127 -26.97 15.20 14.55
N GLU A 128 -26.44 14.63 13.47
CA GLU A 128 -26.67 13.23 13.10
C GLU A 128 -25.92 12.30 14.05
N ILE A 129 -24.67 12.61 14.40
CA ILE A 129 -23.88 11.83 15.36
C ILE A 129 -24.55 11.82 16.73
N ASP A 130 -24.90 12.99 17.27
CA ASP A 130 -25.60 13.13 18.55
C ASP A 130 -26.95 12.37 18.54
N GLY A 131 -27.66 12.43 17.41
CA GLY A 131 -28.93 11.71 17.21
C GLY A 131 -28.76 10.19 17.22
N ILE A 132 -27.69 9.67 16.60
CA ILE A 132 -27.37 8.24 16.56
C ILE A 132 -26.91 7.76 17.95
N VAL A 133 -26.03 8.50 18.61
CA VAL A 133 -25.55 8.17 19.96
C VAL A 133 -26.73 8.10 20.93
N LYS A 134 -27.60 9.10 20.92
CA LYS A 134 -28.82 9.11 21.73
C LYS A 134 -29.75 7.94 21.41
N PHE A 135 -29.92 7.60 20.12
CA PHE A 135 -30.75 6.47 19.71
C PHE A 135 -30.23 5.14 20.30
N VAL A 136 -28.92 4.93 20.33
CA VAL A 136 -28.30 3.75 20.95
C VAL A 136 -28.50 3.79 22.47
N GLN A 137 -28.22 4.92 23.13
CA GLN A 137 -28.42 5.08 24.57
C GLN A 137 -29.87 4.81 25.00
N ASP A 138 -30.85 5.19 24.19
CA ASP A 138 -32.28 4.96 24.44
C ASP A 138 -32.71 3.49 24.20
N GLY A 139 -31.81 2.60 23.81
CA GLY A 139 -32.06 1.16 23.62
C GLY A 139 -32.15 0.69 22.17
N GLY A 140 -31.69 1.50 21.21
CA GLY A 140 -31.57 1.13 19.81
C GLY A 140 -30.36 0.22 19.52
N GLY A 141 -30.46 -0.57 18.46
CA GLY A 141 -29.32 -1.31 17.90
C GLY A 141 -28.68 -0.57 16.73
N LEU A 142 -27.36 -0.42 16.71
CA LEU A 142 -26.60 0.18 15.62
C LEU A 142 -25.66 -0.86 14.99
N LEU A 143 -25.73 -0.99 13.66
CA LEU A 143 -24.75 -1.72 12.87
C LEU A 143 -23.98 -0.72 12.01
N VAL A 144 -22.67 -0.67 12.15
CA VAL A 144 -21.80 0.12 11.26
C VAL A 144 -20.89 -0.84 10.52
N ALA A 145 -20.84 -0.71 9.20
CA ALA A 145 -19.95 -1.51 8.40
C ALA A 145 -19.20 -0.72 7.35
N HIS A 146 -17.89 -0.92 7.31
CA HIS A 146 -16.99 -0.29 6.35
C HIS A 146 -16.20 -1.35 5.58
N SER A 147 -16.08 -1.16 4.27
CA SER A 147 -14.97 -1.71 3.48
C SER A 147 -13.80 -0.73 3.41
N TYR A 148 -12.64 -1.19 2.95
CA TYR A 148 -11.49 -0.34 2.65
C TYR A 148 -11.88 0.90 1.83
N ASP A 149 -12.61 0.69 0.73
CA ASP A 149 -13.01 1.76 -0.20
C ASP A 149 -13.91 2.80 0.46
N SER A 150 -14.91 2.35 1.24
CA SER A 150 -15.84 3.28 1.91
C SER A 150 -15.14 4.18 2.93
N LEU A 151 -14.16 3.63 3.64
CA LEU A 151 -13.36 4.38 4.61
C LEU A 151 -12.41 5.35 3.91
N PHE A 152 -11.76 4.91 2.82
CA PHE A 152 -10.87 5.76 2.01
C PHE A 152 -11.61 6.97 1.42
N GLU A 153 -12.83 6.78 0.94
CA GLU A 153 -13.64 7.87 0.39
C GLU A 153 -14.02 8.92 1.44
N GLN A 154 -14.36 8.50 2.67
CA GLN A 154 -14.60 9.44 3.76
C GLN A 154 -13.32 10.21 4.13
N GLU A 155 -12.19 9.52 4.28
CA GLU A 155 -10.91 10.17 4.57
C GLU A 155 -10.55 11.19 3.47
N ARG A 156 -10.74 10.83 2.19
CA ARG A 156 -10.50 11.74 1.07
C ARG A 156 -11.34 13.01 1.16
N GLN A 157 -12.61 12.90 1.52
CA GLN A 157 -13.49 14.07 1.67
C GLN A 157 -13.04 15.01 2.79
N VAL A 158 -12.49 14.48 3.89
CA VAL A 158 -11.85 15.29 4.93
C VAL A 158 -10.67 16.06 4.35
N TYR A 159 -9.78 15.40 3.61
CA TYR A 159 -8.60 16.04 2.99
C TYR A 159 -8.94 17.06 1.90
N GLU A 160 -10.01 16.87 1.13
CA GLU A 160 -10.38 17.78 0.05
C GLU A 160 -11.03 19.08 0.55
N GLN A 161 -11.53 19.11 1.79
CA GLN A 161 -12.10 20.32 2.40
C GLN A 161 -11.04 21.25 3.02
N ASP A 162 -9.87 20.73 3.41
CA ASP A 162 -8.76 21.50 3.97
C ASP A 162 -7.63 21.76 2.96
N GLN A 163 -7.58 22.99 2.43
CA GLN A 163 -6.40 23.49 1.69
C GLN A 163 -5.33 23.97 2.69
N ASP A 164 -4.20 23.25 2.81
CA ASP A 164 -2.98 23.42 3.67
C ASP A 164 -2.97 22.63 5.03
N PRO A 165 -1.80 22.11 5.52
CA PRO A 165 -1.52 20.67 5.79
C PRO A 165 -1.55 20.22 7.29
N PRO A 166 -1.16 18.94 7.58
CA PRO A 166 -2.03 17.78 7.80
C PRO A 166 -2.81 17.80 9.13
N ALA A 167 -3.90 17.03 9.13
CA ALA A 167 -4.83 16.68 10.20
C ALA A 167 -4.34 16.91 11.64
N SER A 168 -4.91 17.93 12.27
CA SER A 168 -5.07 17.92 13.72
C SER A 168 -6.20 16.94 14.10
N GLU A 169 -6.25 16.43 15.33
CA GLU A 169 -7.38 15.60 15.80
C GLU A 169 -8.75 16.29 15.64
N GLU A 170 -8.77 17.62 15.45
CA GLU A 170 -10.00 18.39 15.22
C GLU A 170 -10.63 18.14 13.83
N ASP A 171 -9.88 17.60 12.86
CA ASP A 171 -10.33 17.48 11.46
C ASP A 171 -11.12 16.16 11.20
N GLU A 172 -11.12 15.20 12.14
CA GLU A 172 -11.93 13.97 12.06
C GLU A 172 -13.41 14.14 12.46
N LYS A 173 -13.80 15.35 12.92
CA LYS A 173 -15.03 15.66 13.68
C LYS A 173 -16.37 15.29 13.04
N TYR A 174 -16.38 14.87 11.78
CA TYR A 174 -17.58 14.54 11.02
C TYR A 174 -17.49 13.17 10.33
N SER A 175 -16.47 12.38 10.64
CA SER A 175 -16.30 11.04 10.07
C SER A 175 -17.11 9.98 10.83
N THR A 176 -17.36 8.82 10.22
CA THR A 176 -17.90 7.67 10.96
C THR A 176 -16.97 7.26 12.10
N ASN A 177 -15.65 7.48 11.97
CA ASN A 177 -14.70 7.23 13.05
C ASN A 177 -14.97 8.08 14.29
N TYR A 178 -15.38 9.34 14.13
CA TYR A 178 -15.79 10.18 15.26
C TYR A 178 -17.04 9.63 15.96
N LEU A 179 -18.03 9.16 15.20
CA LEU A 179 -19.18 8.43 15.78
C LEU A 179 -18.74 7.14 16.51
N MET A 180 -17.81 6.37 15.95
CA MET A 180 -17.36 5.13 16.57
C MET A 180 -16.54 5.35 17.84
N GLN A 181 -15.84 6.49 17.96
CA GLN A 181 -15.09 6.86 19.16
C GLN A 181 -16.01 6.99 20.39
N GLU A 182 -17.25 7.47 20.21
CA GLU A 182 -18.30 7.51 21.26
C GLU A 182 -18.69 6.11 21.77
N PHE A 183 -18.26 5.05 21.09
CA PHE A 183 -18.46 3.66 21.49
C PHE A 183 -17.12 2.93 21.76
N GLY A 184 -16.01 3.66 21.84
CA GLY A 184 -14.68 3.10 22.12
C GLY A 184 -14.04 2.36 20.94
N LEU A 185 -14.45 2.64 19.71
CA LEU A 185 -13.99 1.96 18.50
C LEU A 185 -13.46 2.93 17.45
N ARG A 186 -12.56 2.46 16.58
CA ARG A 186 -12.10 3.20 15.40
C ARG A 186 -11.84 2.27 14.23
N PHE A 187 -12.32 2.61 13.05
CA PHE A 187 -11.94 1.93 11.81
C PHE A 187 -10.60 2.45 11.31
N LYS A 188 -9.74 1.53 10.86
CA LYS A 188 -8.47 1.83 10.21
C LYS A 188 -8.39 1.15 8.85
N ARG A 189 -7.73 1.82 7.91
CA ARG A 189 -7.48 1.26 6.58
C ARG A 189 -6.48 0.12 6.66
N LEU A 190 -6.87 -1.01 6.08
CA LEU A 190 -5.97 -2.10 5.81
C LEU A 190 -5.48 -1.94 4.35
N LEU A 191 -4.28 -1.38 4.17
CA LEU A 191 -3.78 -0.94 2.85
C LEU A 191 -3.68 -2.07 1.80
N SER A 192 -3.78 -3.33 2.22
CA SER A 192 -4.08 -4.47 1.35
C SER A 192 -4.34 -5.72 2.20
N TYR A 193 -5.56 -6.29 2.13
CA TYR A 193 -5.84 -7.63 2.65
C TYR A 193 -6.38 -8.52 1.53
N PRO A 194 -5.93 -9.77 1.44
CA PRO A 194 -6.57 -10.79 0.66
C PRO A 194 -8.11 -10.87 0.71
N PRO A 195 -8.78 -11.26 -0.39
CA PRO A 195 -9.99 -12.03 -0.20
C PRO A 195 -9.65 -13.38 0.43
N GLU A 196 -10.32 -13.76 1.52
CA GLU A 196 -10.02 -14.95 2.31
C GLU A 196 -11.26 -15.50 3.04
N ASP A 197 -11.32 -16.82 3.20
CA ASP A 197 -12.31 -17.49 4.04
C ASP A 197 -11.91 -17.39 5.53
N ILE A 198 -12.80 -16.87 6.37
CA ILE A 198 -12.63 -16.87 7.83
C ILE A 198 -13.49 -17.97 8.44
N ALA A 199 -12.85 -18.88 9.16
CA ALA A 199 -13.50 -19.97 9.90
C ALA A 199 -13.28 -19.88 11.42
N GLN A 200 -12.52 -18.89 11.89
CA GLN A 200 -12.22 -18.70 13.30
C GLN A 200 -13.09 -17.59 13.88
N PHE A 201 -13.98 -17.97 14.78
CA PHE A 201 -14.87 -17.06 15.50
C PHE A 201 -14.75 -17.32 17.00
N GLU A 202 -14.71 -16.25 17.78
CA GLU A 202 -14.77 -16.32 19.23
C GLU A 202 -16.21 -16.66 19.67
N PRO A 203 -16.41 -17.45 20.74
CA PRO A 203 -17.74 -17.75 21.28
C PRO A 203 -18.53 -16.49 21.64
N HIS A 204 -19.51 -16.14 20.80
CA HIS A 204 -20.43 -15.04 20.99
C HIS A 204 -21.77 -15.41 20.32
N TYR A 205 -22.90 -14.85 20.75
CA TYR A 205 -24.18 -15.19 20.11
C TYR A 205 -24.16 -14.96 18.59
N MET A 206 -23.48 -13.89 18.14
CA MET A 206 -23.30 -13.56 16.72
C MET A 206 -22.60 -14.68 15.92
N SER A 207 -21.71 -15.46 16.54
CA SER A 207 -20.93 -16.53 15.90
C SER A 207 -21.52 -17.94 16.04
N SER A 208 -22.70 -18.10 16.65
CA SER A 208 -23.38 -19.40 16.73
C SER A 208 -23.72 -19.94 15.33
N ASP A 209 -23.42 -21.21 15.06
CA ASP A 209 -23.63 -21.89 13.77
C ASP A 209 -22.89 -21.24 12.58
N ILE A 210 -21.80 -20.52 12.85
CA ILE A 210 -20.96 -19.91 11.83
C ILE A 210 -19.72 -20.75 11.62
N ASN A 211 -19.65 -21.41 10.46
CA ASN A 211 -18.54 -22.30 10.13
C ASN A 211 -17.49 -21.59 9.30
N LYS A 212 -17.94 -20.78 8.33
CA LYS A 212 -17.06 -19.95 7.50
C LYS A 212 -17.78 -18.76 6.87
N ILE A 213 -17.07 -17.65 6.67
CA ILE A 213 -17.49 -16.50 5.84
C ILE A 213 -16.35 -16.11 4.90
N PHE A 214 -16.59 -15.23 3.95
CA PHE A 214 -15.60 -14.74 2.98
C PHE A 214 -15.49 -13.23 3.11
N LEU A 215 -14.26 -12.74 3.28
CA LEU A 215 -13.98 -11.31 3.21
C LEU A 215 -13.37 -10.98 1.85
N ARG A 216 -13.59 -9.77 1.36
CA ARG A 216 -13.07 -9.30 0.07
C ARG A 216 -12.03 -8.21 0.24
N GLU A 217 -12.43 -7.08 0.81
CA GLU A 217 -11.59 -5.88 0.95
C GLU A 217 -11.79 -5.26 2.34
N PRO A 218 -11.44 -6.02 3.41
CA PRO A 218 -11.74 -5.59 4.75
C PRO A 218 -10.88 -4.37 5.16
N ALA A 219 -11.48 -3.46 5.92
CA ALA A 219 -10.79 -2.59 6.84
C ALA A 219 -10.42 -3.38 8.12
N TYR A 220 -10.00 -2.69 9.19
CA TYR A 220 -9.95 -3.31 10.51
C TYR A 220 -10.41 -2.34 11.60
N LEU A 221 -10.68 -2.89 12.78
CA LEU A 221 -11.16 -2.19 13.96
C LEU A 221 -10.08 -2.12 15.03
N GLU A 222 -9.89 -0.93 15.58
CA GLU A 222 -9.12 -0.68 16.79
C GLU A 222 -10.08 -0.41 17.95
N ILE A 223 -9.80 -1.00 19.12
CA ILE A 223 -10.46 -0.67 20.38
C ILE A 223 -9.63 0.41 21.07
N LEU A 224 -10.27 1.52 21.45
CA LEU A 224 -9.60 2.65 22.06
C LEU A 224 -9.23 2.36 23.53
N PRO A 225 -8.08 2.86 24.02
CA PRO A 225 -7.61 2.59 25.38
C PRO A 225 -8.46 3.26 26.46
N GLU A 226 -9.05 4.41 26.15
CA GLU A 226 -10.00 5.12 27.02
C GLU A 226 -11.41 4.87 26.48
N LEU A 227 -12.24 4.19 27.29
CA LEU A 227 -13.63 3.91 26.96
C LEU A 227 -14.54 5.00 27.56
N PRO A 228 -15.55 5.48 26.82
CA PRO A 228 -16.57 6.39 27.35
C PRO A 228 -17.33 5.79 28.54
N ASP A 229 -17.78 6.63 29.47
CA ASP A 229 -18.49 6.20 30.69
C ASP A 229 -19.80 5.44 30.40
N GLU A 230 -20.39 5.65 29.21
CA GLU A 230 -21.63 5.04 28.77
C GLU A 230 -21.48 3.62 28.22
N VAL A 231 -20.25 3.18 27.93
CA VAL A 231 -19.96 1.83 27.44
C VAL A 231 -19.98 0.84 28.60
N LEU A 232 -20.86 -0.17 28.52
CA LEU A 232 -21.01 -1.16 29.59
C LEU A 232 -20.03 -2.32 29.38
N GLY A 233 -18.90 -2.26 30.07
CA GLY A 233 -17.85 -3.28 30.00
C GLY A 233 -16.94 -3.10 28.79
N SER A 234 -16.16 -4.12 28.45
CA SER A 234 -15.23 -4.08 27.32
C SER A 234 -15.93 -4.46 26.00
N PRO A 235 -15.62 -3.78 24.87
CA PRO A 235 -16.00 -4.25 23.54
C PRO A 235 -15.62 -5.73 23.34
N GLN A 236 -16.56 -6.51 22.81
CA GLN A 236 -16.45 -7.96 22.64
C GLN A 236 -16.00 -8.27 21.21
N VAL A 237 -14.80 -8.80 21.08
CA VAL A 237 -14.29 -9.29 19.80
C VAL A 237 -15.01 -10.58 19.46
N VAL A 238 -15.56 -10.66 18.25
CA VAL A 238 -16.22 -11.88 17.77
C VAL A 238 -15.37 -12.58 16.73
N ALA A 239 -14.59 -11.83 15.96
CA ALA A 239 -13.75 -12.43 14.93
C ALA A 239 -12.58 -11.52 14.51
N ARG A 240 -11.49 -12.18 14.09
CA ARG A 240 -10.21 -11.58 13.70
C ARG A 240 -9.78 -12.08 12.33
N LEU A 241 -8.97 -11.27 11.65
CA LEU A 241 -8.34 -11.63 10.39
C LEU A 241 -7.23 -12.68 10.63
N PRO A 242 -7.24 -13.84 9.96
CA PRO A 242 -6.27 -14.92 10.20
C PRO A 242 -4.80 -14.49 10.10
N GLU A 243 -4.42 -13.74 9.05
CA GLU A 243 -3.00 -13.39 8.82
C GLU A 243 -2.48 -12.28 9.74
N THR A 244 -3.30 -11.27 10.02
CA THR A 244 -2.86 -10.06 10.72
C THR A 244 -3.28 -10.04 12.19
N GLN A 245 -4.22 -10.90 12.60
CA GLN A 245 -4.87 -10.93 13.92
C GLN A 245 -5.65 -9.64 14.26
N GLU A 246 -5.80 -8.75 13.27
CA GLU A 246 -6.56 -7.53 13.39
C GLU A 246 -8.06 -7.83 13.51
N ILE A 247 -8.77 -6.99 14.25
CA ILE A 247 -10.18 -7.22 14.56
C ILE A 247 -11.02 -6.80 13.35
N PHE A 248 -11.99 -7.63 12.94
CA PHE A 248 -12.94 -7.24 11.89
C PHE A 248 -14.40 -7.23 12.34
N LEU A 249 -14.77 -7.94 13.42
CA LEU A 249 -16.14 -7.91 13.96
C LEU A 249 -16.12 -7.73 15.48
N VAL A 250 -16.82 -6.69 15.95
CA VAL A 250 -16.94 -6.33 17.37
C VAL A 250 -18.40 -6.08 17.73
N GLY A 251 -18.81 -6.50 18.93
CA GLY A 251 -20.05 -6.10 19.60
C GLY A 251 -19.79 -5.25 20.84
N VAL A 252 -20.61 -4.24 21.08
CA VAL A 252 -20.55 -3.35 22.25
C VAL A 252 -21.94 -3.21 22.88
N ASP A 253 -22.07 -3.50 24.18
CA ASP A 253 -23.26 -3.16 24.96
C ASP A 253 -23.13 -1.69 25.43
N VAL A 254 -24.11 -0.82 25.16
CA VAL A 254 -24.08 0.62 25.46
C VAL A 254 -25.34 1.00 26.22
N GLN A 255 -25.24 1.15 27.55
CA GLN A 255 -26.38 1.33 28.45
C GLN A 255 -27.53 0.33 28.17
N TYR A 256 -28.58 0.78 27.47
CA TYR A 256 -29.75 -0.01 27.11
C TYR A 256 -29.71 -0.56 25.67
N GLY A 257 -28.79 -0.06 24.83
CA GLY A 257 -28.65 -0.41 23.43
C GLY A 257 -27.38 -1.20 23.11
N ARG A 258 -27.16 -1.44 21.81
CA ARG A 258 -26.08 -2.29 21.31
C ARG A 258 -25.50 -1.76 20.01
N VAL A 259 -24.18 -1.90 19.85
CA VAL A 259 -23.47 -1.52 18.62
C VAL A 259 -22.72 -2.74 18.10
N ALA A 260 -22.84 -3.03 16.81
CA ALA A 260 -22.01 -3.99 16.09
C ALA A 260 -21.22 -3.24 15.02
N ALA A 261 -19.91 -3.50 14.96
CA ALA A 261 -19.02 -2.91 13.97
C ALA A 261 -18.40 -4.00 13.11
N ILE A 262 -18.45 -3.85 11.79
CA ILE A 262 -17.94 -4.82 10.82
C ILE A 262 -16.99 -4.15 9.84
N ALA A 263 -15.78 -4.66 9.74
CA ALA A 263 -14.75 -4.12 8.88
C ALA A 263 -14.77 -4.74 7.46
N ASP A 264 -15.92 -5.22 7.00
CA ASP A 264 -16.15 -5.52 5.57
C ASP A 264 -17.64 -5.42 5.25
N TYR A 265 -17.99 -4.48 4.36
CA TYR A 265 -19.37 -4.34 3.89
C TYR A 265 -19.75 -5.38 2.83
N ALA A 266 -18.79 -6.01 2.15
CA ALA A 266 -19.08 -7.01 1.11
C ALA A 266 -19.88 -8.21 1.67
N LEU A 267 -19.79 -8.45 2.98
CA LEU A 267 -20.56 -9.48 3.71
C LEU A 267 -22.09 -9.36 3.54
N PHE A 268 -22.61 -8.18 3.20
CA PHE A 268 -24.05 -7.94 3.03
C PHE A 268 -24.54 -8.07 1.59
N GLU A 269 -23.63 -8.11 0.61
CA GLU A 269 -24.01 -8.15 -0.80
C GLU A 269 -24.71 -9.48 -1.13
N ASP A 270 -25.77 -9.41 -1.96
CA ASP A 270 -26.58 -10.59 -2.32
C ASP A 270 -25.73 -11.73 -2.93
N ASP A 271 -24.63 -11.40 -3.61
CA ASP A 271 -23.68 -12.35 -4.20
C ASP A 271 -23.00 -13.27 -3.17
N TYR A 272 -22.82 -12.81 -1.93
CA TYR A 272 -22.13 -13.55 -0.87
C TYR A 272 -23.08 -14.17 0.16
N LEU A 273 -24.36 -13.78 0.21
CA LEU A 273 -25.32 -14.33 1.17
C LEU A 273 -25.47 -15.86 1.08
N GLY A 274 -25.33 -16.42 -0.13
CA GLY A 274 -25.38 -17.86 -0.38
C GLY A 274 -24.07 -18.60 -0.11
N TYR A 275 -22.97 -17.88 0.14
CA TYR A 275 -21.67 -18.47 0.42
C TYR A 275 -21.51 -18.73 1.92
N GLY A 276 -21.03 -19.92 2.30
CA GLY A 276 -20.73 -20.23 3.71
C GLY A 276 -21.89 -19.93 4.67
N SER A 277 -21.60 -19.19 5.75
CA SER A 277 -22.54 -18.85 6.82
C SER A 277 -22.89 -17.35 6.87
N HIS A 278 -22.68 -16.57 5.80
CA HIS A 278 -22.95 -15.11 5.78
C HIS A 278 -24.38 -14.77 6.23
N ARG A 279 -25.37 -15.45 5.63
CA ARG A 279 -26.78 -15.25 5.99
C ARG A 279 -27.04 -15.52 7.47
N GLN A 280 -26.47 -16.59 8.02
CA GLN A 280 -26.67 -16.93 9.44
C GLN A 280 -26.01 -15.89 10.36
N LEU A 281 -24.79 -15.45 10.03
CA LEU A 281 -24.08 -14.40 10.78
C LEU A 281 -24.92 -13.13 10.83
N MET A 282 -25.50 -12.75 9.69
CA MET A 282 -26.39 -11.60 9.60
C MET A 282 -27.64 -11.70 10.45
N LEU A 283 -28.31 -12.85 10.42
CA LEU A 283 -29.47 -13.08 11.29
C LEU A 283 -29.09 -13.02 12.77
N ASN A 284 -27.92 -13.56 13.14
CA ASN A 284 -27.46 -13.52 14.52
C ASN A 284 -27.11 -12.10 14.97
N ILE A 285 -26.43 -11.30 14.14
CA ILE A 285 -26.11 -9.89 14.41
C ILE A 285 -27.40 -9.09 14.62
N VAL A 286 -28.38 -9.21 13.74
CA VAL A 286 -29.64 -8.46 13.87
C VAL A 286 -30.44 -8.90 15.10
N ARG A 287 -30.52 -10.21 15.40
CA ARG A 287 -31.13 -10.71 16.66
C ARG A 287 -30.45 -10.15 17.89
N TRP A 288 -29.12 -10.10 17.86
CA TRP A 288 -28.33 -9.57 18.95
C TRP A 288 -28.57 -8.07 19.12
N LEU A 289 -28.56 -7.28 18.05
CA LEU A 289 -28.86 -5.84 18.08
C LEU A 289 -30.29 -5.53 18.56
N MET A 290 -31.25 -6.42 18.32
CA MET A 290 -32.63 -6.28 18.83
C MET A 290 -32.82 -6.79 20.28
N ALA A 291 -31.76 -7.29 20.92
CA ALA A 291 -31.81 -7.95 22.23
C ALA A 291 -32.79 -9.14 22.29
N GLU A 292 -32.92 -9.90 21.19
CA GLU A 292 -33.77 -11.10 21.10
C GLU A 292 -33.00 -12.40 21.38
N ASN A 293 -31.68 -12.32 21.53
CA ASN A 293 -30.84 -13.46 21.87
C ASN A 293 -31.12 -13.95 23.32
N PRO A 294 -31.19 -15.28 23.54
CA PRO A 294 -31.44 -15.83 24.88
C PRO A 294 -30.26 -15.61 25.82
N ILE A 295 -29.06 -15.85 25.32
CA ILE A 295 -27.83 -15.93 26.11
C ILE A 295 -26.70 -15.32 25.30
N ASP A 296 -25.79 -14.66 26.00
CA ASP A 296 -24.50 -14.21 25.46
C ASP A 296 -23.37 -15.01 26.12
N CYS A 297 -22.37 -15.35 25.32
CA CYS A 297 -21.13 -15.96 25.77
C CYS A 297 -20.11 -14.85 25.96
N LEU A 298 -19.52 -14.78 27.15
CA LEU A 298 -18.57 -13.76 27.56
C LEU A 298 -17.29 -14.43 28.03
N GLU A 299 -16.16 -13.77 27.77
CA GLU A 299 -14.85 -14.10 28.36
C GLU A 299 -14.45 -15.58 28.24
N PRO A 300 -14.43 -16.19 27.04
CA PRO A 300 -13.86 -17.51 26.87
C PRO A 300 -12.34 -17.44 27.14
N THR A 301 -11.83 -18.27 28.04
CA THR A 301 -10.39 -18.30 28.37
C THR A 301 -9.82 -19.70 28.21
N MET A 302 -8.80 -19.84 27.36
CA MET A 302 -7.99 -21.05 27.19
C MET A 302 -6.53 -20.65 26.90
N PRO A 303 -5.53 -21.29 27.50
CA PRO A 303 -4.14 -21.12 27.07
C PRO A 303 -3.95 -21.61 25.61
N SER A 304 -3.26 -20.82 24.78
CA SER A 304 -2.93 -21.20 23.39
C SER A 304 -1.96 -22.38 23.31
N GLU A 305 -1.18 -22.61 24.37
CA GLU A 305 -0.26 -23.73 24.52
C GLU A 305 -0.56 -24.45 25.83
N VAL A 306 -0.59 -25.78 25.77
CA VAL A 306 -0.84 -26.62 26.93
C VAL A 306 0.24 -27.68 27.01
N VAL A 307 0.95 -27.72 28.13
CA VAL A 307 1.98 -28.73 28.35
C VAL A 307 1.34 -30.10 28.44
N LYS A 308 1.93 -31.07 27.75
CA LYS A 308 1.50 -32.46 27.80
C LYS A 308 1.35 -32.96 29.24
N GLY A 309 0.16 -33.49 29.54
CA GLY A 309 -0.22 -34.06 30.83
C GLY A 309 -0.59 -33.02 31.88
N GLN A 310 -0.46 -31.72 31.59
CA GLN A 310 -0.91 -30.66 32.48
C GLN A 310 -2.43 -30.48 32.35
N ALA A 311 -3.10 -30.40 33.49
CA ALA A 311 -4.50 -30.00 33.54
C ALA A 311 -4.60 -28.47 33.47
N VAL A 312 -5.31 -27.98 32.47
CA VAL A 312 -5.64 -26.56 32.30
C VAL A 312 -7.14 -26.37 32.33
N GLU A 313 -7.56 -25.15 32.61
CA GLU A 313 -8.96 -24.83 32.75
C GLU A 313 -9.45 -24.01 31.55
N PHE A 314 -10.52 -24.48 30.91
CA PHE A 314 -11.31 -23.70 29.97
C PHE A 314 -12.47 -23.06 30.75
N ARG A 315 -12.58 -21.73 30.72
CA ARG A 315 -13.68 -21.00 31.38
C ARG A 315 -14.46 -20.18 30.38
N MET A 316 -15.74 -19.97 30.66
CA MET A 316 -16.60 -19.05 29.91
C MET A 316 -17.75 -18.58 30.80
N THR A 317 -18.19 -17.34 30.61
CA THR A 317 -19.34 -16.77 31.32
C THR A 317 -20.57 -16.76 30.40
N LEU A 318 -21.70 -17.22 30.91
CA LEU A 318 -23.00 -17.16 30.24
C LEU A 318 -23.84 -16.03 30.85
N LYS A 319 -24.23 -15.04 30.04
CA LYS A 319 -25.13 -13.94 30.44
C LYS A 319 -26.53 -14.21 29.90
N ASN A 320 -27.53 -14.27 30.77
CA ASN A 320 -28.92 -14.31 30.31
C ASN A 320 -29.33 -12.93 29.81
N SER A 321 -29.53 -12.78 28.51
CA SER A 321 -29.86 -11.49 27.89
C SER A 321 -31.36 -11.20 27.87
N SER A 322 -32.17 -12.13 28.42
CA SER A 322 -33.63 -12.04 28.50
C SER A 322 -34.11 -11.49 29.85
N GLN A 323 -35.26 -10.82 29.81
CA GLN A 323 -36.04 -10.46 31.00
C GLN A 323 -36.65 -11.66 31.73
N ARG A 324 -36.65 -12.84 31.08
CA ARG A 324 -37.16 -14.09 31.67
C ARG A 324 -36.00 -14.92 32.20
N ARG A 325 -36.24 -15.64 33.30
CA ARG A 325 -35.32 -16.66 33.79
C ARG A 325 -35.17 -17.76 32.74
N LEU A 326 -33.94 -18.17 32.47
CA LEU A 326 -33.64 -19.36 31.68
C LEU A 326 -33.60 -20.55 32.63
N GLU A 327 -34.27 -21.63 32.29
CA GLU A 327 -34.30 -22.88 33.07
C GLU A 327 -33.61 -23.98 32.26
N TYR A 328 -32.90 -24.88 32.94
CA TYR A 328 -32.25 -26.06 32.36
C TYR A 328 -31.33 -25.72 31.17
N VAL A 329 -30.24 -24.99 31.45
CA VAL A 329 -29.18 -24.74 30.48
C VAL A 329 -28.16 -25.87 30.60
N ASP A 330 -27.92 -26.60 29.52
CA ASP A 330 -26.98 -27.71 29.48
C ASP A 330 -25.86 -27.42 28.50
N CYS A 331 -24.62 -27.54 28.95
CA CYS A 331 -23.43 -27.21 28.16
C CYS A 331 -22.56 -28.46 28.01
N LEU A 332 -22.24 -28.81 26.76
CA LEU A 332 -21.38 -29.93 26.41
C LEU A 332 -20.10 -29.40 25.75
N LEU A 333 -18.96 -29.72 26.36
CA LEU A 333 -17.63 -29.43 25.82
C LEU A 333 -16.97 -30.71 25.29
N GLU A 334 -16.52 -30.68 24.04
CA GLU A 334 -15.88 -31.80 23.37
C GLU A 334 -14.46 -31.43 22.93
N GLY A 335 -13.54 -32.40 22.95
CA GLY A 335 -12.13 -32.20 22.58
C GLY A 335 -11.69 -33.13 21.46
N SER A 336 -10.68 -32.72 20.71
CA SER A 336 -10.02 -33.56 19.70
C SER A 336 -9.32 -34.80 20.30
N ARG A 337 -8.90 -35.75 19.44
CA ARG A 337 -8.26 -37.01 19.87
C ARG A 337 -6.99 -36.74 20.70
N GLY A 338 -6.89 -37.39 21.86
CA GLY A 338 -5.74 -37.24 22.76
C GLY A 338 -5.94 -36.16 23.83
N VAL A 339 -7.10 -35.49 23.85
CA VAL A 339 -7.51 -34.55 24.89
C VAL A 339 -8.56 -35.21 25.79
N GLU A 340 -8.29 -35.22 27.09
CA GLU A 340 -9.23 -35.62 28.13
C GLU A 340 -9.92 -34.37 28.69
N ILE A 341 -11.25 -34.39 28.79
CA ILE A 341 -12.03 -33.34 29.47
C ILE A 341 -12.67 -33.98 30.70
N ARG A 342 -12.32 -33.48 31.89
CA ARG A 342 -12.99 -33.92 33.13
C ARG A 342 -14.37 -33.26 33.19
N GLU A 343 -15.41 -34.09 33.36
CA GLU A 343 -16.81 -33.64 33.44
C GLU A 343 -17.24 -32.78 32.24
N SER A 344 -17.25 -33.37 31.04
CA SER A 344 -17.57 -32.69 29.78
C SER A 344 -18.94 -32.01 29.73
N ARG A 345 -19.90 -32.44 30.57
CA ARG A 345 -21.27 -31.92 30.61
C ARG A 345 -21.54 -31.17 31.91
N GLN A 346 -22.08 -29.95 31.80
CA GLN A 346 -22.49 -29.15 32.94
C GLN A 346 -23.92 -28.64 32.80
N GLN A 347 -24.71 -28.80 33.86
CA GLN A 347 -26.12 -28.43 33.90
C GLN A 347 -26.37 -27.30 34.89
N ILE A 348 -26.85 -26.17 34.38
CA ILE A 348 -27.33 -25.06 35.20
C ILE A 348 -28.84 -25.19 35.33
N ARG A 349 -29.33 -25.29 36.57
CA ARG A 349 -30.77 -25.35 36.84
C ARG A 349 -31.48 -24.11 36.31
N SER A 350 -30.90 -22.94 36.53
CA SER A 350 -31.45 -21.68 36.02
C SER A 350 -30.47 -20.52 36.02
N ILE A 351 -30.65 -19.56 35.12
CA ILE A 351 -29.98 -18.25 35.13
C ILE A 351 -31.05 -17.16 35.25
N GLY A 352 -30.98 -16.32 36.28
CA GLY A 352 -31.94 -15.23 36.48
C GLY A 352 -31.89 -14.18 35.36
N PRO A 353 -32.91 -13.31 35.25
CA PRO A 353 -32.93 -12.24 34.25
C PRO A 353 -31.70 -11.34 34.35
N PHE A 354 -30.99 -11.12 33.25
CA PHE A 354 -29.77 -10.30 33.19
C PHE A 354 -28.63 -10.77 34.12
N GLN A 355 -28.73 -11.98 34.67
CA GLN A 355 -27.69 -12.56 35.52
C GLN A 355 -26.68 -13.32 34.67
N GLN A 356 -25.50 -13.48 35.26
CA GLN A 356 -24.39 -14.23 34.69
C GLN A 356 -24.13 -15.50 35.49
N THR A 357 -23.58 -16.52 34.83
CA THR A 357 -23.09 -17.74 35.46
C THR A 357 -21.80 -18.16 34.76
N GLN A 358 -20.79 -18.48 35.56
CA GLN A 358 -19.49 -18.93 35.06
C GLN A 358 -19.48 -20.46 34.93
N MET A 359 -18.90 -20.93 33.84
CA MET A 359 -18.71 -22.33 33.48
C MET A 359 -17.21 -22.62 33.41
N GLN A 360 -16.80 -23.82 33.85
CA GLN A 360 -15.38 -24.19 33.95
C GLN A 360 -15.13 -25.67 33.69
N TRP A 361 -14.27 -26.02 32.73
CA TRP A 361 -13.92 -27.41 32.43
C TRP A 361 -12.41 -27.63 32.58
N MET A 362 -12.01 -28.82 33.05
CA MET A 362 -10.60 -29.19 33.12
C MET A 362 -10.20 -30.01 31.89
N VAL A 363 -9.23 -29.53 31.14
CA VAL A 363 -8.73 -30.08 29.87
C VAL A 363 -7.30 -30.60 30.08
N ILE A 364 -7.01 -31.84 29.67
CA ILE A 364 -5.69 -32.48 29.82
C ILE A 364 -5.28 -33.11 28.49
N PRO A 365 -4.26 -32.58 27.79
CA PRO A 365 -3.77 -33.19 26.57
C PRO A 365 -2.67 -34.22 26.87
N HIS A 366 -2.74 -35.39 26.23
CA HIS A 366 -1.80 -36.49 26.44
C HIS A 366 -0.85 -36.72 25.25
N GLN A 367 -1.09 -36.04 24.13
CA GLN A 367 -0.38 -36.21 22.88
C GLN A 367 0.14 -34.87 22.39
N LEU A 368 1.40 -34.81 21.92
CA LEU A 368 1.99 -33.58 21.36
C LEU A 368 1.33 -33.22 20.01
N GLY A 369 1.08 -31.92 19.74
CA GLY A 369 0.48 -31.37 18.51
C GLY A 369 -0.80 -30.52 18.72
N ASP A 370 -1.43 -30.04 17.64
CA ASP A 370 -2.60 -29.14 17.69
C ASP A 370 -3.91 -29.81 18.13
N HIS A 371 -4.70 -29.08 18.92
CA HIS A 371 -5.99 -29.52 19.45
C HIS A 371 -7.07 -28.42 19.38
N GLN A 372 -8.33 -28.85 19.29
CA GLN A 372 -9.51 -27.98 19.23
C GLN A 372 -10.58 -28.44 20.22
N LEU A 373 -11.30 -27.48 20.80
CA LEU A 373 -12.49 -27.68 21.64
C LEU A 373 -13.75 -27.20 20.92
N ARG A 374 -14.85 -27.92 21.11
CA ARG A 374 -16.19 -27.60 20.57
C ARG A 374 -17.19 -27.44 21.70
N LEU A 375 -18.13 -26.50 21.57
CA LEU A 375 -19.13 -26.22 22.60
C LEU A 375 -20.54 -26.28 22.02
N THR A 376 -21.42 -26.99 22.71
CA THR A 376 -22.87 -26.98 22.45
C THR A 376 -23.60 -26.48 23.70
N ILE A 377 -24.49 -25.51 23.54
CA ILE A 377 -25.37 -24.99 24.60
C ILE A 377 -26.81 -25.34 24.26
N GLU A 378 -27.41 -26.26 25.02
CA GLU A 378 -28.82 -26.62 24.92
C GLU A 378 -29.64 -25.76 25.88
N LEU A 379 -30.72 -25.17 25.36
CA LEU A 379 -31.66 -24.34 26.10
C LEU A 379 -33.05 -24.99 26.04
N ALA A 380 -33.73 -25.10 27.17
CA ALA A 380 -35.09 -25.64 27.19
C ALA A 380 -36.01 -24.83 26.24
N GLN A 381 -36.60 -25.53 25.26
CA GLN A 381 -37.54 -24.97 24.27
C GLN A 381 -36.95 -23.96 23.28
N ARG A 382 -35.63 -23.92 23.08
CA ARG A 382 -34.98 -23.10 22.03
C ARG A 382 -33.99 -23.93 21.22
N ASN A 383 -33.57 -23.39 20.08
CA ASN A 383 -32.52 -24.01 19.29
C ASN A 383 -31.20 -23.99 20.10
N PRO A 384 -30.45 -25.11 20.08
CA PRO A 384 -29.12 -25.14 20.65
C PRO A 384 -28.19 -24.16 19.93
N LEU A 385 -27.22 -23.65 20.66
CA LEU A 385 -26.13 -22.85 20.10
C LEU A 385 -24.92 -23.74 19.90
N PHE A 386 -24.35 -23.72 18.71
CA PHE A 386 -23.19 -24.53 18.37
C PHE A 386 -21.99 -23.64 18.01
N PHE A 387 -20.86 -23.97 18.63
CA PHE A 387 -19.58 -23.34 18.38
C PHE A 387 -18.59 -24.42 17.95
N ASP A 388 -18.34 -24.50 16.64
CA ASP A 388 -17.36 -25.43 16.05
C ASP A 388 -15.96 -25.19 16.61
N THR A 389 -15.66 -23.97 17.05
CA THR A 389 -14.43 -23.62 17.74
C THR A 389 -14.76 -22.84 19.02
N ALA A 390 -14.76 -23.53 20.16
CA ALA A 390 -14.85 -22.89 21.46
C ALA A 390 -13.48 -22.38 21.93
N ALA A 391 -12.42 -23.14 21.63
CA ALA A 391 -11.02 -22.76 21.83
C ALA A 391 -10.09 -23.65 20.97
N GLN A 392 -8.87 -23.19 20.69
CA GLN A 392 -7.79 -23.95 20.04
C GLN A 392 -6.51 -23.84 20.86
N PHE A 393 -5.72 -24.91 20.92
CA PHE A 393 -4.44 -24.91 21.64
C PHE A 393 -3.46 -25.97 21.10
N GLU A 394 -2.16 -25.73 21.21
CA GLU A 394 -1.10 -26.70 20.89
C GLU A 394 -0.68 -27.47 22.14
N CYS A 395 -0.59 -28.80 22.06
CA CYS A 395 0.03 -29.62 23.08
C CYS A 395 1.54 -29.74 22.85
N VAL A 396 2.31 -29.11 23.72
CA VAL A 396 3.76 -29.05 23.63
C VAL A 396 4.41 -30.03 24.62
N PRO A 397 5.62 -30.54 24.33
CA PRO A 397 6.42 -31.16 25.38
C PRO A 397 6.57 -30.14 26.51
N ASP A 398 6.95 -30.60 27.71
CA ASP A 398 7.33 -29.66 28.76
C ASP A 398 8.69 -29.03 28.43
N GLY A 399 8.69 -28.23 27.36
CA GLY A 399 9.75 -27.44 26.79
C GLY A 399 10.13 -27.74 25.33
N GLU A 400 10.36 -26.67 24.57
CA GLU A 400 10.89 -26.70 23.20
C GLU A 400 12.41 -26.85 23.19
N VAL A 401 12.98 -27.59 22.21
CA VAL A 401 14.42 -27.52 21.90
C VAL A 401 14.62 -26.65 20.68
N ASP A 402 15.08 -25.43 20.93
CA ASP A 402 15.38 -24.48 19.88
C ASP A 402 16.89 -24.27 19.75
N LEU A 403 17.33 -23.92 18.55
CA LEU A 403 18.59 -23.26 18.34
C LEU A 403 18.35 -21.80 18.09
N VAL A 404 18.62 -21.04 19.14
CA VAL A 404 18.59 -19.61 19.03
C VAL A 404 19.94 -19.17 18.51
N VAL A 405 20.00 -18.82 17.23
CA VAL A 405 21.11 -18.04 16.67
C VAL A 405 20.85 -16.59 17.09
N LEU A 406 21.78 -15.99 17.80
CA LEU A 406 21.70 -14.68 18.41
C LEU A 406 22.78 -13.83 17.77
N ASP A 407 22.45 -12.64 17.30
CA ASP A 407 23.47 -11.69 16.91
C ASP A 407 24.08 -10.97 18.13
N ASP A 408 24.99 -10.03 17.90
CA ASP A 408 25.67 -9.28 18.98
C ASP A 408 24.71 -8.50 19.89
N SER A 409 23.48 -8.28 19.43
CA SER A 409 22.40 -7.62 20.21
C SER A 409 21.48 -8.61 20.91
N GLY A 410 21.67 -9.92 20.72
CA GLY A 410 20.84 -10.97 21.31
C GLY A 410 19.53 -11.24 20.55
N THR A 411 19.46 -10.92 19.25
CA THR A 411 18.27 -11.12 18.41
C THR A 411 18.44 -12.25 17.39
N VAL A 412 17.33 -12.86 16.96
CA VAL A 412 17.33 -14.04 16.06
C VAL A 412 17.21 -13.63 14.59
N PRO A 413 18.27 -13.77 13.78
CA PRO A 413 18.25 -13.43 12.34
C PRO A 413 17.56 -14.50 11.47
N LYS A 414 16.76 -14.07 10.48
CA LYS A 414 16.12 -14.97 9.47
C LYS A 414 17.09 -15.53 8.43
N VAL A 415 18.03 -14.68 8.02
CA VAL A 415 19.15 -15.01 7.13
C VAL A 415 20.37 -14.40 7.79
N LEU A 416 21.42 -15.21 7.96
CA LEU A 416 22.67 -14.71 8.49
C LEU A 416 23.41 -13.94 7.42
N GLU A 417 24.11 -12.92 7.86
CA GLU A 417 25.01 -12.18 7.00
C GLU A 417 26.40 -12.79 7.11
N ALA A 418 27.01 -13.13 5.96
CA ALA A 418 28.38 -13.60 5.96
C ALA A 418 29.32 -12.55 6.58
N GLY A 419 30.20 -12.99 7.48
CA GLY A 419 31.16 -12.12 8.18
C GLY A 419 30.68 -11.51 9.50
N LYS A 420 29.38 -11.63 9.84
CA LYS A 420 28.86 -11.23 11.16
C LYS A 420 28.91 -12.43 12.14
N PRO A 421 29.41 -12.27 13.37
CA PRO A 421 29.41 -13.34 14.37
C PRO A 421 28.03 -13.49 15.01
N TYR A 422 27.69 -14.72 15.38
CA TYR A 422 26.45 -15.04 16.07
C TYR A 422 26.72 -16.04 17.22
N GLU A 423 25.99 -15.94 18.33
CA GLU A 423 25.93 -16.96 19.38
C GLU A 423 24.82 -17.96 19.07
N VAL A 424 25.05 -19.25 19.22
CA VAL A 424 24.03 -20.29 19.04
C VAL A 424 23.78 -20.97 20.35
N VAL A 425 22.54 -20.97 20.81
CA VAL A 425 22.14 -21.55 22.09
C VAL A 425 21.09 -22.62 21.85
N ALA A 426 21.39 -23.84 22.30
CA ALA A 426 20.38 -24.88 22.46
C ALA A 426 19.56 -24.56 23.70
N VAL A 427 18.36 -24.08 23.47
CA VAL A 427 17.48 -23.67 24.54
C VAL A 427 16.43 -24.77 24.69
N LEU A 428 16.50 -25.46 25.82
CA LEU A 428 15.39 -26.25 26.30
C LEU A 428 14.65 -25.44 27.35
N LYS A 429 13.48 -24.94 27.00
CA LYS A 429 12.72 -24.12 27.94
C LYS A 429 11.58 -24.93 28.51
N LYS A 430 11.88 -25.70 29.56
CA LYS A 430 10.88 -26.37 30.40
C LYS A 430 10.02 -25.34 31.12
N THR A 431 8.78 -25.70 31.40
CA THR A 431 7.77 -24.77 31.92
C THR A 431 7.10 -25.25 33.22
N VAL A 432 7.13 -26.55 33.55
CA VAL A 432 6.44 -27.09 34.73
C VAL A 432 7.31 -28.12 35.50
N ALA A 433 7.02 -28.36 36.78
CA ALA A 433 7.60 -29.44 37.60
C ALA A 433 7.03 -30.83 37.23
N VAL A 434 7.01 -31.15 35.94
CA VAL A 434 6.81 -32.52 35.44
C VAL A 434 8.18 -33.21 35.53
N PRO A 435 8.29 -34.49 35.93
CA PRO A 435 9.58 -35.14 36.10
C PRO A 435 10.51 -34.94 34.89
N ASP A 436 11.77 -34.59 35.19
CA ASP A 436 12.80 -34.29 34.20
C ASP A 436 12.87 -35.42 33.16
N SER A 437 12.53 -35.09 31.92
CA SER A 437 13.07 -35.81 30.78
C SER A 437 14.45 -35.22 30.48
N GLU A 438 15.49 -36.05 30.49
CA GLU A 438 16.82 -35.68 30.01
C GLU A 438 16.74 -35.41 28.50
N LEU A 439 16.98 -34.16 28.08
CA LEU A 439 17.07 -33.78 26.68
C LEU A 439 18.54 -33.54 26.33
N GLN A 440 19.13 -34.51 25.62
CA GLN A 440 20.51 -34.42 25.10
C GLN A 440 20.49 -33.80 23.70
N VAL A 441 21.27 -32.73 23.48
CA VAL A 441 21.35 -31.97 22.21
C VAL A 441 22.79 -31.92 21.68
N GLN A 442 23.00 -32.21 20.39
CA GLN A 442 24.31 -32.11 19.72
C GLN A 442 24.19 -31.35 18.40
N LEU A 443 25.16 -30.46 18.12
CA LEU A 443 25.28 -29.71 16.86
C LEU A 443 26.40 -30.27 15.98
N GLN A 444 26.09 -30.47 14.71
CA GLN A 444 27.09 -30.81 13.69
C GLN A 444 26.83 -30.01 12.42
N SER A 445 27.88 -29.40 11.87
CA SER A 445 27.86 -28.83 10.52
C SER A 445 28.77 -29.67 9.61
N PRO A 446 28.29 -30.17 8.46
CA PRO A 446 29.12 -30.79 7.45
C PRO A 446 29.87 -29.78 6.57
N SER A 447 29.65 -28.47 6.75
CA SER A 447 30.18 -27.41 5.88
C SER A 447 31.42 -26.72 6.46
N HIS A 448 32.47 -26.59 5.65
CA HIS A 448 33.67 -25.80 5.97
C HIS A 448 33.42 -24.27 5.98
N LYS A 449 32.23 -23.82 5.53
CA LYS A 449 31.80 -22.42 5.53
C LYS A 449 31.17 -21.97 6.85
N ILE A 450 30.89 -22.91 7.75
CA ILE A 450 30.46 -22.63 9.13
C ILE A 450 31.59 -23.06 10.06
N GLN A 451 32.02 -22.15 10.92
CA GLN A 451 32.80 -22.50 12.10
C GLN A 451 31.89 -22.47 13.34
N LEU A 452 31.77 -23.61 14.02
CA LEU A 452 31.06 -23.75 15.30
C LEU A 452 32.09 -24.03 16.40
N GLU A 453 32.28 -23.09 17.32
CA GLU A 453 33.20 -23.25 18.44
C GLU A 453 32.42 -23.27 19.76
N PRO A 454 32.58 -24.29 20.63
CA PRO A 454 31.96 -24.27 21.94
C PRO A 454 32.55 -23.13 22.78
N LEU A 455 31.69 -22.30 23.38
CA LEU A 455 32.11 -21.08 24.06
C LEU A 455 32.93 -21.35 25.35
N LYS A 456 32.75 -22.49 26.04
CA LYS A 456 33.54 -22.97 27.21
C LYS A 456 33.47 -24.50 27.40
N ALA A 457 34.53 -25.12 27.94
CA ALA A 457 34.54 -26.54 28.33
C ALA A 457 33.57 -26.79 29.50
N GLY A 458 32.53 -27.61 29.28
CA GLY A 458 31.55 -28.01 30.30
C GLY A 458 30.15 -27.38 30.18
N MET A 459 29.87 -26.53 29.17
CA MET A 459 28.52 -26.03 28.87
C MET A 459 27.92 -26.83 27.70
N SER A 460 26.91 -27.68 27.96
CA SER A 460 26.39 -28.65 26.97
C SER A 460 25.47 -28.07 25.87
N ASN A 461 25.23 -26.76 25.85
CA ASN A 461 24.14 -26.15 25.05
C ASN A 461 24.48 -24.77 24.39
N ARG A 462 25.76 -24.38 24.24
CA ARG A 462 26.14 -23.06 23.65
C ARG A 462 27.36 -23.10 22.73
N TRP A 463 27.29 -22.38 21.62
CA TRP A 463 28.31 -22.31 20.57
C TRP A 463 28.45 -20.90 20.00
N ARG A 464 29.61 -20.55 19.45
CA ARG A 464 29.80 -19.39 18.57
C ARG A 464 29.72 -19.86 17.13
N LEU A 465 28.90 -19.18 16.32
CA LEU A 465 28.73 -19.41 14.89
C LEU A 465 29.32 -18.24 14.11
N ASN A 466 30.30 -18.55 13.26
CA ASN A 466 30.81 -17.63 12.26
C ASN A 466 30.52 -18.19 10.86
N ALA A 467 29.70 -17.47 10.10
CA ALA A 467 29.41 -17.79 8.71
C ALA A 467 30.45 -17.09 7.81
N LEU A 468 31.31 -17.88 7.16
CA LEU A 468 32.43 -17.36 6.36
C LEU A 468 32.06 -17.16 4.88
N GLY A 469 30.86 -17.58 4.46
CA GLY A 469 30.42 -17.42 3.09
C GLY A 469 28.95 -17.75 2.91
N ALA A 470 28.37 -17.20 1.86
CA ALA A 470 26.96 -17.38 1.52
C ALA A 470 26.61 -18.82 1.12
N GLY A 471 25.32 -19.15 1.27
CA GLY A 471 24.69 -20.41 0.91
C GLY A 471 23.74 -20.92 2.00
N THR A 472 23.01 -22.00 1.68
CA THR A 472 22.23 -22.74 2.68
C THR A 472 23.14 -23.73 3.40
N LEU A 473 23.41 -23.45 4.67
CA LEU A 473 24.40 -24.19 5.43
C LEU A 473 23.69 -24.98 6.54
N PRO A 474 23.71 -26.33 6.49
CA PRO A 474 22.96 -27.14 7.43
C PRO A 474 23.66 -27.26 8.79
N ILE A 475 22.93 -27.03 9.87
CA ILE A 475 23.33 -27.36 11.25
C ILE A 475 22.40 -28.46 11.76
N THR A 476 22.89 -29.68 11.91
CA THR A 476 22.03 -30.77 12.37
C THR A 476 21.88 -30.73 13.89
N VAL A 477 20.62 -30.75 14.36
CA VAL A 477 20.23 -30.79 15.78
C VAL A 477 19.60 -32.14 16.08
N ARG A 478 20.07 -32.82 17.13
CA ARG A 478 19.55 -34.12 17.55
C ARG A 478 19.02 -34.04 18.97
N VAL A 479 17.76 -34.44 19.18
CA VAL A 479 17.03 -34.38 20.46
C VAL A 479 16.58 -35.78 20.90
N GLY A 480 17.26 -36.39 21.87
CA GLY A 480 16.87 -37.69 22.48
C GLY A 480 16.81 -38.90 21.53
N ALA A 481 15.93 -39.89 21.83
CA ALA A 481 15.75 -41.16 21.09
C ALA A 481 14.66 -41.14 19.99
N SER A 482 14.05 -39.99 19.71
CA SER A 482 13.13 -39.88 18.57
C SER A 482 13.92 -39.84 17.26
N GLU A 483 13.43 -40.48 16.18
CA GLU A 483 13.98 -40.25 14.83
C GLU A 483 13.64 -38.85 14.29
N ARG A 484 13.09 -37.96 15.13
CA ARG A 484 13.05 -36.53 14.87
C ARG A 484 14.50 -36.04 14.89
N LYS A 485 15.14 -36.17 13.73
CA LYS A 485 15.97 -35.07 13.22
C LYS A 485 15.06 -33.87 13.38
N VAL A 486 15.37 -33.01 14.36
CA VAL A 486 14.97 -31.63 14.17
C VAL A 486 15.65 -31.28 12.86
N SER A 487 14.84 -30.95 11.86
CA SER A 487 15.29 -30.69 10.48
C SER A 487 16.63 -29.96 10.54
N PRO A 488 17.62 -30.31 9.67
CA PRO A 488 18.89 -29.59 9.68
C PRO A 488 18.53 -28.12 9.77
N PHE A 489 18.97 -27.48 10.85
CA PHE A 489 18.72 -26.09 11.10
C PHE A 489 19.46 -25.38 9.97
N LEU A 490 18.72 -25.10 8.92
CA LEU A 490 19.25 -24.57 7.68
C LEU A 490 19.49 -23.12 7.94
N VAL A 491 20.75 -22.82 8.16
CA VAL A 491 21.18 -21.46 8.28
C VAL A 491 21.35 -20.94 6.88
N GLN A 492 20.40 -20.11 6.43
CA GLN A 492 20.59 -19.36 5.21
C GLN A 492 21.61 -18.26 5.49
N VAL A 493 22.69 -18.24 4.72
CA VAL A 493 23.68 -17.17 4.78
C VAL A 493 23.63 -16.41 3.47
N ALA A 494 23.24 -15.15 3.52
CA ALA A 494 23.32 -14.26 2.37
C ALA A 494 24.70 -13.58 2.33
N GLU A 495 25.13 -13.27 1.11
CA GLU A 495 26.13 -12.22 0.94
C GLU A 495 25.45 -10.90 1.30
N SER A 496 26.10 -10.04 2.08
CA SER A 496 25.49 -8.76 2.41
C SER A 496 25.29 -7.90 1.16
N VAL A 497 24.20 -7.14 1.12
CA VAL A 497 23.93 -6.19 0.04
C VAL A 497 25.09 -5.20 -0.08
N GLN A 498 25.68 -4.78 1.04
CA GLN A 498 26.84 -3.90 1.06
C GLN A 498 28.09 -4.53 0.42
N ASN A 499 28.40 -5.79 0.73
CA ASN A 499 29.52 -6.50 0.10
C ASN A 499 29.27 -6.73 -1.40
N ARG A 500 28.01 -7.01 -1.79
CA ARG A 500 27.60 -7.08 -3.20
C ARG A 500 27.81 -5.75 -3.90
N ILE A 501 27.38 -4.64 -3.30
CA ILE A 501 27.58 -3.27 -3.81
C ILE A 501 29.07 -2.99 -3.99
N GLU A 502 29.90 -3.19 -2.97
CA GLU A 502 31.34 -2.93 -3.03
C GLU A 502 32.03 -3.76 -4.11
N ARG A 503 31.62 -5.03 -4.27
CA ARG A 503 32.11 -5.89 -5.36
C ARG A 503 31.72 -5.32 -6.72
N ILE A 504 30.45 -4.97 -6.93
CA ILE A 504 29.96 -4.41 -8.20
C ILE A 504 30.67 -3.09 -8.50
N GLU A 505 30.83 -2.22 -7.51
CA GLU A 505 31.54 -0.95 -7.68
C GLU A 505 32.97 -1.18 -8.16
N ARG A 506 33.71 -2.07 -7.48
CA ARG A 506 35.11 -2.36 -7.79
C ARG A 506 35.29 -3.10 -9.11
N GLU A 507 34.50 -4.14 -9.36
CA GLU A 507 34.73 -5.11 -10.44
C GLU A 507 33.98 -4.75 -11.72
N ALA A 508 32.86 -4.04 -11.64
CA ALA A 508 32.05 -3.69 -12.81
C ALA A 508 31.98 -2.17 -13.05
N LEU A 509 31.61 -1.37 -12.05
CA LEU A 509 31.33 0.06 -12.25
C LEU A 509 32.60 0.86 -12.58
N GLN A 510 33.68 0.74 -11.79
CA GLN A 510 34.89 1.54 -12.02
C GLN A 510 35.55 1.26 -13.39
N PRO A 511 35.75 0.00 -13.82
CA PRO A 511 36.24 -0.29 -15.17
C PRO A 511 35.32 0.28 -16.26
N LEU A 512 34.01 0.18 -16.07
CA LEU A 512 33.02 0.68 -17.02
C LEU A 512 33.02 2.21 -17.09
N ILE A 513 33.15 2.93 -15.98
CA ILE A 513 33.28 4.40 -15.97
C ILE A 513 34.48 4.84 -16.80
N ALA A 514 35.63 4.17 -16.67
CA ALA A 514 36.83 4.50 -17.45
C ALA A 514 36.62 4.26 -18.95
N GLN A 515 35.97 3.15 -19.31
CA GLN A 515 35.63 2.85 -20.70
C GLN A 515 34.64 3.89 -21.28
N LEU A 516 33.60 4.24 -20.53
CA LEU A 516 32.60 5.21 -20.95
C LEU A 516 33.18 6.63 -21.04
N GLN A 517 34.05 7.03 -20.12
CA GLN A 517 34.78 8.30 -20.16
C GLN A 517 35.52 8.44 -21.49
N TYR A 518 36.22 7.39 -21.91
CA TYR A 518 36.90 7.37 -23.20
C TYR A 518 35.89 7.57 -24.35
N GLN A 519 34.76 6.85 -24.36
CA GLN A 519 33.75 7.00 -25.41
C GLN A 519 33.15 8.40 -25.47
N VAL A 520 32.72 8.97 -24.33
CA VAL A 520 32.10 10.31 -24.32
C VAL A 520 33.09 11.41 -24.69
N SER A 521 34.36 11.28 -24.32
CA SER A 521 35.42 12.23 -24.73
C SER A 521 35.72 12.22 -26.23
N GLN A 522 35.36 11.15 -26.95
CA GLN A 522 35.44 11.16 -28.43
C GLN A 522 34.31 11.97 -29.07
N LEU A 523 33.18 12.17 -28.36
CA LEU A 523 32.06 12.98 -28.84
C LEU A 523 32.36 14.46 -28.70
N ASP A 524 32.86 14.87 -27.53
CA ASP A 524 33.21 16.26 -27.21
C ASP A 524 34.31 16.30 -26.14
N TRP A 525 35.31 17.16 -26.33
CA TRP A 525 36.46 17.28 -25.43
C TRP A 525 36.08 17.74 -24.02
N ARG A 526 34.96 18.45 -23.86
CA ARG A 526 34.49 18.95 -22.54
C ARG A 526 34.06 17.83 -21.59
N PHE A 527 33.74 16.64 -22.11
CA PHE A 527 33.53 15.47 -21.27
C PHE A 527 34.81 15.05 -20.53
N ASP A 528 35.99 15.40 -21.05
CA ASP A 528 37.27 15.19 -20.35
C ASP A 528 37.61 16.32 -19.36
N SER A 529 36.69 17.25 -19.06
CA SER A 529 36.94 18.22 -18.00
C SER A 529 37.12 17.54 -16.64
N GLU A 530 37.93 18.16 -15.77
CA GLU A 530 38.11 17.68 -14.39
C GLU A 530 36.79 17.61 -13.63
N VAL A 531 35.88 18.55 -13.89
CA VAL A 531 34.55 18.61 -13.26
C VAL A 531 33.74 17.36 -13.58
N ILE A 532 33.67 16.92 -14.84
CA ILE A 532 32.92 15.70 -15.24
C ILE A 532 33.59 14.43 -14.73
N ARG A 533 34.91 14.33 -14.88
CA ARG A 533 35.68 13.16 -14.43
C ARG A 533 35.44 12.89 -12.94
N ASN A 534 35.44 13.96 -12.14
CA ASN A 534 35.29 13.91 -10.70
C ASN A 534 33.83 13.82 -10.21
N ILE A 535 32.82 13.78 -11.08
CA ILE A 535 31.44 13.51 -10.66
C ILE A 535 31.39 12.13 -9.99
N PRO A 536 31.00 12.05 -8.70
CA PRO A 536 30.85 10.77 -8.02
C PRO A 536 29.77 9.93 -8.70
N CYS A 537 30.00 8.64 -8.82
CA CYS A 537 29.00 7.68 -9.24
C CYS A 537 29.06 6.51 -8.27
N LYS A 538 27.98 6.32 -7.52
CA LYS A 538 27.92 5.35 -6.43
C LYS A 538 26.64 4.56 -6.44
N ILE A 539 26.75 3.32 -6.01
CA ILE A 539 25.63 2.42 -5.82
C ILE A 539 25.26 2.43 -4.33
N TYR A 540 23.97 2.51 -4.05
CA TYR A 540 23.43 2.62 -2.69
C TYR A 540 22.34 1.58 -2.47
N THR A 541 22.09 1.23 -1.21
CA THR A 541 20.78 0.66 -0.86
C THR A 541 19.69 1.71 -1.12
N PRO A 542 18.44 1.31 -1.45
CA PRO A 542 17.33 2.26 -1.62
C PRO A 542 17.16 3.19 -0.40
N GLU A 543 17.31 2.65 0.81
CA GLU A 543 17.19 3.39 2.05
C GLU A 543 18.30 4.45 2.20
N ASP A 544 19.55 4.11 1.88
CA ASP A 544 20.66 5.08 1.96
C ASP A 544 20.54 6.15 0.88
N GLN A 545 20.08 5.79 -0.32
CA GLN A 545 19.79 6.75 -1.37
C GLN A 545 18.69 7.74 -0.93
N VAL A 546 17.59 7.23 -0.35
CA VAL A 546 16.49 8.06 0.14
C VAL A 546 16.96 9.02 1.22
N ARG A 547 17.74 8.56 2.20
CA ARG A 547 18.32 9.40 3.27
C ARG A 547 19.29 10.44 2.74
N LEU A 548 20.05 10.11 1.68
CA LEU A 548 21.03 11.00 1.08
C LEU A 548 20.35 12.13 0.28
N LEU A 549 19.31 11.81 -0.48
CA LEU A 549 18.71 12.73 -1.46
C LEU A 549 17.56 13.59 -0.92
N ASN A 550 16.95 13.22 0.20
CA ASN A 550 15.72 13.85 0.68
C ASN A 550 15.91 14.50 2.07
N SER A 551 15.03 15.44 2.40
CA SER A 551 14.86 15.95 3.76
C SER A 551 14.41 14.81 4.71
N PRO A 552 14.63 14.92 6.03
CA PRO A 552 14.21 13.89 6.98
C PRO A 552 12.72 13.48 6.91
N GLU A 553 11.81 14.45 6.74
CA GLU A 553 10.35 14.19 6.70
C GLU A 553 9.95 13.47 5.40
N THR A 554 10.42 13.96 4.25
CA THR A 554 10.20 13.27 2.95
C THR A 554 10.90 11.90 2.93
N ALA A 555 12.07 11.78 3.56
CA ALA A 555 12.78 10.51 3.68
C ALA A 555 11.95 9.52 4.51
N GLU A 556 11.35 9.93 5.63
CA GLU A 556 10.51 9.06 6.45
C GLU A 556 9.33 8.48 5.68
N GLN A 557 8.59 9.32 4.93
CA GLN A 557 7.48 8.86 4.08
C GLN A 557 7.93 7.86 3.00
N LYS A 558 9.09 8.09 2.38
CA LYS A 558 9.66 7.21 1.36
C LYS A 558 10.22 5.91 1.94
N LEU A 559 10.84 5.97 3.11
CA LEU A 559 11.33 4.82 3.86
C LEU A 559 10.15 3.94 4.31
N GLU A 560 9.04 4.55 4.70
CA GLU A 560 7.81 3.82 5.02
C GLU A 560 7.26 3.10 3.78
N ALA A 561 7.20 3.77 2.62
CA ALA A 561 6.80 3.11 1.37
C ALA A 561 7.72 1.92 1.02
N LEU A 562 9.03 2.04 1.19
CA LEU A 562 9.98 0.93 1.00
C LEU A 562 9.74 -0.20 2.01
N ARG A 563 9.48 0.13 3.28
CA ARG A 563 9.14 -0.84 4.32
C ARG A 563 7.88 -1.62 3.97
N VAL A 564 6.83 -0.94 3.51
CA VAL A 564 5.58 -1.56 3.05
C VAL A 564 5.82 -2.43 1.82
N ALA A 565 6.64 -1.97 0.86
CA ALA A 565 7.00 -2.75 -0.33
C ALA A 565 7.67 -4.09 0.01
N ARG A 566 8.59 -4.07 0.98
CA ARG A 566 9.26 -5.28 1.49
C ARG A 566 8.31 -6.25 2.18
N GLN A 567 7.20 -5.76 2.73
CA GLN A 567 6.19 -6.56 3.42
C GLN A 567 5.03 -6.97 2.52
N GLU A 568 4.99 -6.46 1.29
CA GLU A 568 3.91 -6.67 0.34
C GLU A 568 3.79 -8.16 -0.01
N ARG A 569 2.62 -8.76 0.23
CA ARG A 569 2.35 -10.17 -0.13
C ARG A 569 1.50 -10.32 -1.40
N ARG A 570 0.78 -9.25 -1.80
CA ARG A 570 -0.12 -9.19 -2.97
C ARG A 570 0.10 -7.89 -3.73
N SER A 571 -0.20 -7.87 -5.03
CA SER A 571 0.05 -6.70 -5.87
C SER A 571 -0.77 -5.45 -5.43
N ASN A 572 -0.10 -4.41 -4.96
CA ASN A 572 -0.59 -3.06 -4.72
C ASN A 572 -0.06 -2.06 -5.77
N ARG A 573 -0.86 -1.80 -6.81
CA ARG A 573 -0.43 -0.95 -7.93
C ARG A 573 -0.08 0.50 -7.52
N PRO A 574 -0.88 1.20 -6.69
CA PRO A 574 -0.52 2.53 -6.22
C PRO A 574 0.85 2.60 -5.51
N LEU A 575 1.17 1.60 -4.69
CA LEU A 575 2.46 1.51 -4.00
C LEU A 575 3.62 1.43 -5.00
N ILE A 576 3.53 0.57 -6.01
CA ILE A 576 4.56 0.47 -7.04
C ILE A 576 4.68 1.74 -7.88
N GLU A 577 3.57 2.33 -8.31
CA GLU A 577 3.61 3.59 -9.04
C GLU A 577 4.25 4.70 -8.20
N TYR A 578 4.01 4.72 -6.89
CA TYR A 578 4.72 5.63 -5.98
C TYR A 578 6.22 5.34 -5.91
N LEU A 579 6.63 4.08 -5.67
CA LEU A 579 8.04 3.70 -5.60
C LEU A 579 8.80 4.01 -6.89
N LEU A 580 8.22 3.68 -8.05
CA LEU A 580 8.83 3.96 -9.35
C LEU A 580 9.06 5.46 -9.60
N ASN A 581 8.24 6.31 -9.00
CA ASN A 581 8.39 7.76 -9.11
C ASN A 581 9.35 8.35 -8.06
N GLN A 582 9.55 7.67 -6.92
CA GLN A 582 10.27 8.24 -5.77
C GLN A 582 11.64 7.62 -5.49
N VAL A 583 11.87 6.40 -5.96
CA VAL A 583 13.10 5.62 -5.78
C VAL A 583 13.56 5.16 -7.17
N ALA A 584 14.51 5.91 -7.72
CA ALA A 584 15.05 5.71 -9.06
C ALA A 584 16.51 6.18 -9.11
N PRO A 585 17.29 5.78 -10.13
CA PRO A 585 18.58 6.41 -10.41
C PRO A 585 18.40 7.92 -10.55
N THR A 586 19.30 8.69 -9.96
CA THR A 586 19.17 10.15 -9.92
C THR A 586 20.52 10.83 -9.88
N PHE A 587 20.69 11.82 -10.74
CA PHE A 587 21.75 12.80 -10.66
C PHE A 587 21.40 13.92 -9.66
N SER A 588 22.25 14.10 -8.66
CA SER A 588 22.21 15.20 -7.71
C SER A 588 23.41 16.13 -7.94
N PRO A 589 23.21 17.44 -8.17
CA PRO A 589 24.31 18.41 -8.20
C PRO A 589 25.22 18.41 -6.96
N LEU A 590 24.77 17.86 -5.83
CA LEU A 590 25.56 17.73 -4.60
C LEU A 590 26.25 16.37 -4.46
N HIS A 591 25.64 15.30 -4.94
CA HIS A 591 26.07 13.93 -4.65
C HIS A 591 26.52 13.13 -5.89
N GLY A 592 26.36 13.71 -7.07
CA GLY A 592 26.66 13.05 -8.34
C GLY A 592 25.57 12.05 -8.74
N CYS A 593 25.98 10.98 -9.42
CA CYS A 593 25.10 9.89 -9.82
C CYS A 593 24.87 8.92 -8.65
N CYS A 594 23.62 8.76 -8.24
CA CYS A 594 23.21 7.86 -7.18
C CYS A 594 22.30 6.77 -7.76
N ILE A 595 22.76 5.52 -7.75
CA ILE A 595 22.04 4.37 -8.31
C ILE A 595 21.57 3.48 -7.15
N PRO A 596 20.26 3.27 -6.94
CA PRO A 596 19.81 2.36 -5.91
C PRO A 596 19.90 0.91 -6.42
N TYR A 597 20.28 0.00 -5.52
CA TYR A 597 20.48 -1.41 -5.81
C TYR A 597 19.84 -2.25 -4.72
N ASP A 598 18.82 -3.01 -5.13
CA ASP A 598 18.21 -4.03 -4.30
C ASP A 598 17.58 -5.11 -5.21
N PRO A 599 18.38 -6.09 -5.65
CA PRO A 599 17.94 -7.10 -6.60
C PRO A 599 16.85 -8.00 -6.04
N GLU A 600 16.86 -8.26 -4.72
CA GLU A 600 15.88 -9.09 -4.03
C GLU A 600 14.52 -8.38 -4.03
N LEU A 601 14.49 -7.12 -3.57
CA LEU A 601 13.27 -6.31 -3.61
C LEU A 601 12.76 -6.17 -5.05
N ALA A 602 13.64 -5.95 -6.02
CA ALA A 602 13.25 -5.81 -7.42
C ALA A 602 12.62 -7.10 -7.99
N ALA A 603 13.20 -8.27 -7.69
CA ALA A 603 12.67 -9.55 -8.11
C ALA A 603 11.32 -9.85 -7.45
N GLU A 604 11.20 -9.62 -6.14
CA GLU A 604 9.96 -9.84 -5.41
C GLU A 604 8.82 -8.96 -5.93
N LEU A 605 9.06 -7.65 -6.05
CA LEU A 605 8.07 -6.72 -6.58
C LEU A 605 7.78 -7.02 -8.06
N GLY A 606 8.78 -7.36 -8.87
CA GLY A 606 8.59 -7.69 -10.28
C GLY A 606 7.75 -8.94 -10.52
N GLN A 607 7.87 -9.96 -9.65
CA GLN A 607 7.03 -11.16 -9.70
C GLN A 607 5.56 -10.83 -9.39
N ARG A 608 5.33 -9.96 -8.39
CA ARG A 608 3.98 -9.51 -7.98
C ARG A 608 3.36 -8.56 -8.99
N HIS A 609 4.18 -7.69 -9.58
CA HIS A 609 3.78 -6.61 -10.47
C HIS A 609 4.36 -6.80 -11.87
N ARG A 610 3.93 -7.88 -12.54
CA ARG A 610 4.50 -8.28 -13.84
C ARG A 610 4.50 -7.18 -14.89
N ASN A 611 3.48 -6.31 -14.90
CA ASN A 611 3.39 -5.17 -15.83
C ASN A 611 4.42 -4.07 -15.55
N PHE A 612 4.98 -4.03 -14.34
CA PHE A 612 5.97 -3.06 -13.88
C PHE A 612 7.37 -3.68 -13.70
N ALA A 613 7.53 -4.99 -13.87
CA ALA A 613 8.76 -5.72 -13.56
C ALA A 613 10.02 -5.09 -14.18
N GLU A 614 9.95 -4.72 -15.46
CA GLU A 614 11.07 -4.07 -16.13
C GLU A 614 11.34 -2.65 -15.60
N GLY A 615 10.31 -1.89 -15.22
CA GLY A 615 10.49 -0.58 -14.60
C GLY A 615 11.11 -0.69 -13.21
N ILE A 616 10.68 -1.68 -12.42
CA ILE A 616 11.24 -1.97 -11.10
C ILE A 616 12.71 -2.35 -11.23
N ALA A 617 13.04 -3.27 -12.14
CA ALA A 617 14.43 -3.70 -12.38
C ALA A 617 15.32 -2.54 -12.85
N GLN A 618 14.81 -1.63 -13.67
CA GLN A 618 15.57 -0.45 -14.10
C GLN A 618 15.73 0.59 -12.98
N ASN A 619 14.72 0.73 -12.11
CA ASN A 619 14.80 1.64 -10.98
C ASN A 619 15.75 1.13 -9.90
N LEU A 620 15.82 -0.17 -9.64
CA LEU A 620 16.66 -0.80 -8.61
C LEU A 620 17.92 -1.46 -9.18
N LEU A 621 18.40 -0.92 -10.31
CA LEU A 621 19.54 -1.38 -11.11
C LEU A 621 19.35 -2.74 -11.80
N ILE A 622 18.98 -3.81 -11.10
CA ILE A 622 18.66 -5.13 -11.65
C ILE A 622 17.65 -5.86 -10.74
N ALA A 623 17.02 -6.92 -11.24
CA ALA A 623 16.35 -7.93 -10.42
C ALA A 623 17.25 -9.16 -10.19
N GLU A 624 17.11 -9.84 -9.06
CA GLU A 624 17.83 -11.09 -8.77
C GLU A 624 17.59 -12.12 -9.89
N GLY A 625 18.65 -12.74 -10.39
CA GLY A 625 18.60 -13.65 -11.55
C GLY A 625 18.75 -12.97 -12.92
N GLU A 626 18.93 -11.64 -12.96
CA GLU A 626 19.23 -10.88 -14.17
C GLU A 626 20.67 -10.32 -14.21
N GLU A 627 21.63 -10.99 -13.57
CA GLU A 627 23.01 -10.50 -13.42
C GLU A 627 23.71 -10.27 -14.77
N GLU A 628 23.33 -11.00 -15.81
CA GLU A 628 23.82 -10.83 -17.19
C GLU A 628 23.55 -9.42 -17.76
N ARG A 629 22.51 -8.74 -17.26
CA ARG A 629 22.12 -7.39 -17.67
C ARG A 629 22.77 -6.29 -16.85
N LEU A 630 23.46 -6.63 -15.76
CA LEU A 630 24.08 -5.65 -14.87
C LEU A 630 25.03 -4.69 -15.61
N PRO A 631 25.97 -5.15 -16.48
CA PRO A 631 26.85 -4.24 -17.20
C PRO A 631 26.09 -3.28 -18.13
N GLN A 632 25.03 -3.77 -18.78
CA GLN A 632 24.20 -2.98 -19.69
C GLN A 632 23.44 -1.88 -18.96
N ASN A 633 22.84 -2.22 -17.81
CA ASN A 633 22.08 -1.28 -16.99
C ASN A 633 23.01 -0.24 -16.37
N LEU A 634 24.17 -0.67 -15.83
CA LEU A 634 25.18 0.25 -15.33
C LEU A 634 25.66 1.22 -16.42
N ALA A 635 25.91 0.73 -17.64
CA ALA A 635 26.36 1.58 -18.74
C ALA A 635 25.32 2.66 -19.09
N ALA A 636 24.06 2.24 -19.23
CA ALA A 636 22.95 3.13 -19.50
C ALA A 636 22.80 4.22 -18.42
N LEU A 637 22.77 3.81 -17.14
CA LEU A 637 22.58 4.74 -16.03
C LEU A 637 23.78 5.69 -15.84
N VAL A 638 25.01 5.22 -16.02
CA VAL A 638 26.20 6.09 -15.98
C VAL A 638 26.17 7.10 -17.11
N LEU A 639 25.80 6.69 -18.33
CA LEU A 639 25.68 7.60 -19.47
C LEU A 639 24.59 8.64 -19.26
N HIS A 640 23.41 8.24 -18.79
CA HIS A 640 22.28 9.14 -18.59
C HIS A 640 22.50 10.09 -17.41
N GLU A 641 22.84 9.55 -16.23
CA GLU A 641 22.93 10.34 -14.99
C GLU A 641 24.28 11.05 -14.85
N LYS A 642 25.41 10.32 -14.91
CA LYS A 642 26.73 10.93 -14.70
C LYS A 642 27.15 11.81 -15.88
N TYR A 643 27.04 11.31 -17.11
CA TYR A 643 27.51 12.06 -18.27
C TYR A 643 26.44 12.98 -18.86
N GLY A 644 25.19 12.54 -18.99
CA GLY A 644 24.09 13.33 -19.55
C GLY A 644 23.72 14.50 -18.65
N HIS A 645 23.09 14.21 -17.50
CA HIS A 645 22.71 15.23 -16.54
C HIS A 645 23.92 15.93 -15.93
N GLY A 646 24.98 15.19 -15.59
CA GLY A 646 26.20 15.80 -15.08
C GLY A 646 26.80 16.84 -16.02
N PHE A 647 26.81 16.59 -17.33
CA PHE A 647 27.23 17.59 -18.32
C PHE A 647 26.28 18.78 -18.39
N PHE A 648 24.96 18.56 -18.43
CA PHE A 648 23.98 19.64 -18.40
C PHE A 648 24.21 20.57 -17.20
N PHE A 649 24.28 20.05 -15.98
CA PHE A 649 24.40 20.86 -14.76
C PHE A 649 25.77 21.53 -14.56
N SER A 650 26.82 21.03 -15.20
CA SER A 650 28.18 21.56 -15.02
C SER A 650 28.71 22.40 -16.18
N HIS A 651 28.26 22.15 -17.42
CA HIS A 651 28.81 22.75 -18.64
C HIS A 651 27.81 23.60 -19.44
N THR A 652 26.55 23.69 -19.01
CA THR A 652 25.56 24.61 -19.63
C THR A 652 25.24 25.76 -18.68
N LYS A 653 25.01 26.97 -19.21
CA LYS A 653 24.66 28.13 -18.38
C LYS A 653 23.33 27.92 -17.65
N LEU A 654 22.33 27.36 -18.32
CA LEU A 654 21.05 27.03 -17.71
C LEU A 654 21.20 26.00 -16.59
N GLY A 655 21.93 24.91 -16.85
CA GLY A 655 22.14 23.86 -15.87
C GLY A 655 22.93 24.33 -14.65
N GLN A 656 23.93 25.20 -14.82
CA GLN A 656 24.66 25.81 -13.69
C GLN A 656 23.75 26.65 -12.78
N GLN A 657 22.83 27.43 -13.37
CA GLN A 657 21.82 28.19 -12.61
C GLN A 657 20.87 27.27 -11.84
N LEU A 658 20.40 26.18 -12.46
CA LEU A 658 19.58 25.16 -11.79
C LEU A 658 20.35 24.42 -10.68
N ALA A 659 21.64 24.16 -10.88
CA ALA A 659 22.51 23.56 -9.86
C ALA A 659 22.64 24.48 -8.63
N ILE A 660 22.79 25.80 -8.84
CA ILE A 660 22.79 26.78 -7.74
C ILE A 660 21.48 26.67 -6.94
N LEU A 661 20.33 26.74 -7.61
CA LEU A 661 19.01 26.61 -6.95
C LEU A 661 18.89 25.29 -6.17
N TYR A 662 19.37 24.18 -6.75
CA TYR A 662 19.35 22.87 -6.11
C TYR A 662 20.19 22.83 -4.83
N ARG A 663 21.45 23.30 -4.87
CA ARG A 663 22.37 23.28 -3.71
C ARG A 663 21.80 24.03 -2.49
N HIS A 664 21.01 25.07 -2.78
CA HIS A 664 20.34 25.93 -1.80
C HIS A 664 18.94 25.47 -1.39
N GLY A 665 18.49 24.31 -1.89
CA GLY A 665 17.20 23.72 -1.54
C GLY A 665 16.00 24.40 -2.20
N MET A 666 16.22 25.29 -3.18
CA MET A 666 15.17 25.97 -3.95
C MET A 666 14.72 25.10 -5.14
N THR A 667 14.23 23.89 -4.84
CA THR A 667 13.75 22.93 -5.84
C THR A 667 12.25 23.05 -6.09
N ARG A 668 11.75 22.30 -7.08
CA ARG A 668 10.33 22.18 -7.45
C ARG A 668 9.42 21.78 -6.27
N ASN A 669 9.90 20.89 -5.42
CA ASN A 669 9.17 20.38 -4.25
C ASN A 669 9.81 20.85 -2.94
N ALA A 670 10.41 22.04 -2.92
CA ALA A 670 11.13 22.51 -1.74
C ALA A 670 10.20 22.58 -0.52
N GLU A 671 10.61 21.98 0.59
CA GLU A 671 10.00 22.18 1.89
C GLU A 671 10.32 23.60 2.36
N VAL A 672 9.39 24.51 2.10
CA VAL A 672 9.53 25.95 2.36
C VAL A 672 9.93 26.25 3.82
N LYS A 673 9.55 25.38 4.77
CA LYS A 673 9.87 25.49 6.20
C LYS A 673 11.35 25.22 6.52
N ARG A 674 12.11 24.59 5.62
CA ARG A 674 13.48 24.08 5.87
C ARG A 674 14.51 24.53 4.83
N LEU A 675 14.22 25.59 4.08
CA LEU A 675 15.22 26.25 3.23
C LEU A 675 16.47 26.54 4.06
N LYS A 676 17.65 26.18 3.54
CA LYS A 676 18.92 26.41 4.26
C LYS A 676 19.04 27.90 4.57
N ALA A 677 19.43 28.25 5.80
CA ALA A 677 19.82 29.62 6.10
C ALA A 677 20.86 30.07 5.06
N PRO A 678 20.74 31.27 4.49
CA PRO A 678 20.09 32.45 5.06
C PRO A 678 18.78 32.88 4.38
N TYR A 679 18.13 32.02 3.58
CA TYR A 679 16.97 32.46 2.78
C TYR A 679 15.69 32.62 3.61
N PRO A 680 15.08 33.83 3.64
CA PRO A 680 13.75 33.98 4.21
C PRO A 680 12.73 33.22 3.37
N ARG A 681 11.79 32.52 4.01
CA ARG A 681 10.62 31.87 3.38
C ARG A 681 9.93 32.76 2.33
N ALA A 682 9.86 34.07 2.59
CA ALA A 682 9.30 35.06 1.68
C ALA A 682 10.02 35.14 0.33
N MET A 683 11.35 34.97 0.29
CA MET A 683 12.13 35.03 -0.94
C MET A 683 11.82 33.84 -1.86
N TYR A 684 11.82 32.61 -1.34
CA TYR A 684 11.44 31.45 -2.14
C TYR A 684 10.00 31.52 -2.63
N LEU A 685 9.05 31.89 -1.76
CA LEU A 685 7.65 32.05 -2.15
C LEU A 685 7.48 33.07 -3.27
N ARG A 686 8.27 34.15 -3.27
CA ARG A 686 8.28 35.17 -4.31
C ARG A 686 8.75 34.64 -5.67
N TYR A 687 9.74 33.74 -5.69
CA TYR A 687 10.33 33.21 -6.93
C TYR A 687 9.83 31.80 -7.33
N ARG A 688 8.96 31.17 -6.52
CA ARG A 688 8.52 29.77 -6.70
C ARG A 688 7.99 29.49 -8.10
N LYS A 689 7.13 30.36 -8.63
CA LYS A 689 6.55 30.22 -9.98
C LYS A 689 7.60 30.27 -11.08
N ALA A 690 8.48 31.27 -11.01
CA ALA A 690 9.57 31.42 -11.97
C ALA A 690 10.56 30.24 -11.93
N ILE A 691 10.91 29.77 -10.73
CA ILE A 691 11.76 28.58 -10.54
C ILE A 691 11.07 27.34 -11.14
N GLN A 692 9.76 27.16 -10.89
CA GLN A 692 8.99 26.05 -11.45
C GLN A 692 8.98 26.10 -12.99
N ALA A 693 8.70 27.25 -13.58
CA ALA A 693 8.72 27.45 -15.02
C ALA A 693 10.11 27.17 -15.62
N LEU A 694 11.18 27.55 -14.91
CA LEU A 694 12.55 27.28 -15.34
C LEU A 694 12.83 25.77 -15.40
N TRP A 695 12.46 25.02 -14.37
CA TRP A 695 12.54 23.56 -14.33
C TRP A 695 11.64 22.88 -15.37
N ASP A 696 10.49 23.47 -15.70
CA ASP A 696 9.58 22.96 -16.73
C ASP A 696 10.18 23.18 -18.13
N SER A 697 10.74 24.35 -18.41
CA SER A 697 11.39 24.67 -19.70
C SER A 697 12.63 23.81 -19.98
N SER A 698 13.35 23.38 -18.94
CA SER A 698 14.59 22.61 -19.09
C SER A 698 14.36 21.11 -19.25
N VAL A 699 13.22 20.56 -18.83
CA VAL A 699 13.03 19.10 -18.71
C VAL A 699 13.18 18.39 -20.06
N ILE A 700 12.60 18.94 -21.13
CA ILE A 700 12.61 18.31 -22.46
C ILE A 700 14.03 18.28 -23.03
N VAL A 701 14.81 19.34 -22.79
CA VAL A 701 16.18 19.46 -23.31
C VAL A 701 17.15 18.62 -22.49
N ASN A 702 17.07 18.69 -21.16
CA ASN A 702 17.97 17.96 -20.28
C ASN A 702 17.76 16.43 -20.39
N GLU A 703 16.52 15.96 -20.26
CA GLU A 703 16.20 14.53 -20.39
C GLU A 703 16.45 14.03 -21.82
N GLY A 704 16.10 14.85 -22.82
CA GLY A 704 16.36 14.53 -24.23
C GLY A 704 17.84 14.40 -24.54
N PHE A 705 18.69 15.28 -24.01
CA PHE A 705 20.14 15.21 -24.17
C PHE A 705 20.75 14.00 -23.46
N ALA A 706 20.37 13.76 -22.21
CA ALA A 706 20.85 12.61 -21.45
C ALA A 706 20.51 11.29 -22.16
N THR A 707 19.27 11.16 -22.67
CA THR A 707 18.85 10.00 -23.45
C THR A 707 19.54 9.92 -24.82
N TRP A 708 19.75 11.04 -25.52
CA TRP A 708 20.49 11.04 -26.78
C TRP A 708 21.93 10.54 -26.58
N LEU A 709 22.61 11.02 -25.52
CA LEU A 709 23.96 10.61 -25.17
C LEU A 709 24.00 9.11 -24.82
N GLU A 710 23.07 8.67 -23.97
CA GLU A 710 22.91 7.26 -23.58
C GLU A 710 22.80 6.36 -24.81
N LEU A 711 21.81 6.62 -25.67
CA LEU A 711 21.52 5.77 -26.82
C LEU A 711 22.64 5.81 -27.86
N THR A 712 23.28 6.98 -28.05
CA THR A 712 24.37 7.15 -29.03
C THR A 712 25.59 6.35 -28.61
N VAL A 713 26.04 6.48 -27.37
CA VAL A 713 27.24 5.79 -26.89
C VAL A 713 27.02 4.29 -26.77
N LEU A 714 25.88 3.85 -26.23
CA LEU A 714 25.57 2.41 -26.15
C LEU A 714 25.60 1.75 -27.53
N THR A 715 25.08 2.42 -28.57
CA THR A 715 25.13 1.93 -29.95
C THR A 715 26.57 1.83 -30.46
N GLN A 716 27.44 2.80 -30.15
CA GLN A 716 28.85 2.82 -30.57
C GLN A 716 29.69 1.74 -29.89
N MET A 717 29.36 1.35 -28.65
CA MET A 717 30.08 0.30 -27.91
C MET A 717 29.91 -1.10 -28.53
N GLY A 718 28.87 -1.32 -29.33
CA GLY A 718 28.64 -2.56 -30.06
C GLY A 718 28.27 -3.77 -29.18
N GLY A 719 28.03 -4.91 -29.84
CA GLY A 719 27.68 -6.17 -29.19
C GLY A 719 26.46 -6.05 -28.27
N VAL A 720 26.56 -6.65 -27.08
CA VAL A 720 25.50 -6.70 -26.06
C VAL A 720 25.11 -5.30 -25.53
N MET A 721 25.99 -4.30 -25.62
CA MET A 721 25.66 -2.92 -25.21
C MET A 721 24.74 -2.22 -26.21
N ALA A 722 24.88 -2.52 -27.51
CA ALA A 722 24.02 -1.95 -28.54
C ALA A 722 22.57 -2.48 -28.43
N GLU A 723 22.38 -3.74 -28.02
CA GLU A 723 21.06 -4.30 -27.74
C GLU A 723 20.36 -3.56 -26.58
N SER A 724 21.13 -3.16 -25.56
CA SER A 724 20.60 -2.35 -24.44
C SER A 724 20.04 -1.01 -24.93
N ALA A 725 20.64 -0.38 -25.94
CA ALA A 725 20.14 0.88 -26.49
C ALA A 725 18.70 0.75 -27.04
N TYR A 726 18.38 -0.35 -27.73
CA TYR A 726 17.03 -0.59 -28.24
C TYR A 726 16.00 -0.76 -27.11
N ARG A 727 16.34 -1.58 -26.11
CA ARG A 727 15.50 -1.80 -24.92
C ARG A 727 15.28 -0.50 -24.16
N ARG A 728 16.35 0.25 -23.88
CA ARG A 728 16.29 1.55 -23.18
C ARG A 728 15.47 2.58 -23.95
N ARG A 729 15.61 2.65 -25.28
CA ARG A 729 14.77 3.50 -26.13
C ARG A 729 13.29 3.19 -25.94
N THR A 730 12.92 1.91 -25.99
CA THR A 730 11.53 1.46 -25.81
C THR A 730 11.00 1.88 -24.44
N PHE A 731 11.77 1.61 -23.38
CA PHE A 731 11.41 2.00 -22.01
C PHE A 731 11.21 3.52 -21.86
N LEU A 732 12.19 4.32 -22.29
CA LEU A 732 12.18 5.77 -22.12
C LEU A 732 11.11 6.46 -22.98
N PHE A 733 10.83 5.95 -24.19
CA PHE A 733 9.91 6.64 -25.12
C PHE A 733 8.46 6.20 -24.97
N GLU A 734 8.21 4.92 -24.71
CA GLU A 734 6.85 4.35 -24.77
C GLU A 734 6.21 4.19 -23.40
N ARG A 735 7.00 4.00 -22.34
CA ARG A 735 6.47 3.75 -20.99
C ARG A 735 6.44 4.96 -20.07
N ASP A 736 7.19 6.02 -20.40
CA ASP A 736 7.13 7.27 -19.64
C ASP A 736 5.88 8.08 -20.00
N ASN A 737 5.07 8.37 -18.97
CA ASN A 737 3.93 9.28 -19.04
C ASN A 737 4.10 10.49 -18.09
N GLY A 738 5.29 10.64 -17.48
CA GLY A 738 5.57 11.64 -16.46
C GLY A 738 5.36 13.07 -16.95
N LEU A 739 5.63 13.36 -18.23
CA LEU A 739 5.43 14.69 -18.80
C LEU A 739 3.93 15.04 -18.92
N SER A 740 3.08 14.07 -19.25
CA SER A 740 1.62 14.28 -19.31
C SER A 740 1.00 14.55 -17.93
N ALA A 741 1.43 13.80 -16.92
CA ALA A 741 1.00 14.04 -15.54
C ALA A 741 1.48 15.41 -15.03
N ARG A 742 2.71 15.80 -15.38
CA ARG A 742 3.30 17.11 -15.08
C ARG A 742 2.56 18.25 -15.78
N ALA A 743 2.19 18.08 -17.05
CA ALA A 743 1.53 19.10 -17.85
C ALA A 743 0.19 19.53 -17.26
N LYS A 744 -0.58 18.60 -16.67
CA LYS A 744 -1.87 18.90 -16.01
C LYS A 744 -1.77 19.86 -14.83
N LYS A 745 -0.59 20.01 -14.22
CA LYS A 745 -0.37 20.77 -12.97
C LYS A 745 0.57 21.97 -13.16
N SER A 746 1.04 22.23 -14.38
CA SER A 746 2.07 23.26 -14.65
C SER A 746 1.46 24.40 -15.44
N GLU A 747 1.62 25.64 -14.94
CA GLU A 747 1.25 26.86 -15.66
C GLU A 747 2.06 27.00 -16.97
N TYR A 748 3.32 26.57 -16.98
CA TYR A 748 4.17 26.56 -18.18
C TYR A 748 3.58 25.65 -19.27
N PHE A 749 3.28 24.40 -18.94
CA PHE A 749 2.74 23.45 -19.92
C PHE A 749 1.27 23.68 -20.26
N ALA A 750 0.53 24.46 -19.47
CA ALA A 750 -0.79 24.93 -19.85
C ALA A 750 -0.72 25.84 -21.09
N GLU A 751 0.29 26.71 -21.14
CA GLU A 751 0.57 27.56 -22.30
C GLU A 751 1.30 26.81 -23.41
N PHE A 752 2.27 25.96 -23.06
CA PHE A 752 3.14 25.25 -24.00
C PHE A 752 2.96 23.75 -23.89
N GLN A 753 1.85 23.24 -24.45
CA GLN A 753 1.53 21.83 -24.32
C GLN A 753 2.61 20.94 -24.96
N PRO A 754 3.10 19.92 -24.25
CA PRO A 754 4.04 18.97 -24.82
C PRO A 754 3.32 18.09 -25.85
N PHE A 755 3.93 17.93 -27.04
CA PHE A 755 3.39 17.08 -28.11
C PHE A 755 3.51 15.57 -27.83
N GLN A 756 4.35 15.19 -26.87
CA GLN A 756 4.66 13.80 -26.51
C GLN A 756 4.45 13.58 -25.02
N SER A 757 4.07 12.37 -24.62
CA SER A 757 3.87 12.01 -23.21
C SER A 757 5.16 11.75 -22.44
N SER A 758 6.23 11.39 -23.15
CA SER A 758 7.55 11.08 -22.59
C SER A 758 8.44 12.32 -22.55
N ARG A 759 9.09 12.56 -21.39
CA ARG A 759 10.07 13.64 -21.22
C ARG A 759 11.37 13.41 -21.98
N TYR A 760 11.68 12.16 -22.30
CA TYR A 760 12.94 11.73 -22.93
C TYR A 760 12.91 11.85 -24.46
N ARG A 761 11.72 11.83 -25.06
CA ARG A 761 11.55 11.58 -26.49
C ARG A 761 11.88 12.79 -27.36
N LYS A 762 11.20 13.92 -27.15
CA LYS A 762 11.20 15.06 -28.09
C LYS A 762 12.60 15.65 -28.29
N GLY A 763 13.30 15.99 -27.19
CA GLY A 763 14.66 16.53 -27.27
C GLY A 763 15.66 15.54 -27.88
N CYS A 764 15.52 14.25 -27.55
CA CYS A 764 16.37 13.20 -28.13
C CYS A 764 16.14 13.04 -29.64
N GLU A 765 14.89 13.04 -30.10
CA GLU A 765 14.56 12.95 -31.54
C GLU A 765 15.13 14.13 -32.33
N TYR A 766 15.08 15.35 -31.80
CA TYR A 766 15.71 16.52 -32.44
C TYR A 766 17.22 16.33 -32.61
N LEU A 767 17.92 15.94 -31.53
CA LEU A 767 19.36 15.73 -31.57
C LEU A 767 19.77 14.57 -32.49
N GLN A 768 19.00 13.46 -32.48
CA GLN A 768 19.21 12.33 -33.39
C GLN A 768 19.05 12.73 -34.86
N GLN A 769 18.04 13.57 -35.16
CA GLN A 769 17.79 14.03 -36.52
C GLN A 769 18.89 14.99 -37.00
N ILE A 770 19.28 15.96 -36.17
CA ILE A 770 20.43 16.83 -36.45
C ILE A 770 21.68 15.99 -36.73
N GLN A 771 21.97 15.00 -35.88
CA GLN A 771 23.08 14.08 -36.09
C GLN A 771 22.96 13.33 -37.42
N SER A 772 21.78 12.82 -37.75
CA SER A 772 21.56 12.07 -39.00
C SER A 772 21.81 12.93 -40.24
N TRP A 773 21.56 14.24 -40.16
CA TRP A 773 21.70 15.10 -41.32
C TRP A 773 23.15 15.34 -41.71
N PHE A 774 24.09 15.42 -40.77
CA PHE A 774 25.47 15.83 -41.08
C PHE A 774 26.48 14.67 -41.04
N GLY A 775 26.01 13.42 -41.07
CA GLY A 775 26.87 12.25 -41.24
C GLY A 775 27.88 12.09 -40.10
N LYS A 776 29.18 11.95 -40.44
CA LYS A 776 30.25 11.71 -39.45
C LYS A 776 30.42 12.87 -38.46
N ASP A 777 30.20 14.10 -38.90
CA ASP A 777 30.30 15.29 -38.05
C ASP A 777 28.99 15.60 -37.30
N GLY A 778 27.89 14.88 -37.59
CA GLY A 778 26.57 15.17 -37.03
C GLY A 778 26.50 15.14 -35.51
N ILE A 779 27.39 14.40 -34.84
CA ILE A 779 27.48 14.41 -33.38
C ILE A 779 27.89 15.80 -32.87
N ARG A 780 28.86 16.45 -33.53
CA ARG A 780 29.28 17.82 -33.18
C ARG A 780 28.16 18.82 -33.42
N TRP A 781 27.40 18.66 -34.49
CA TRP A 781 26.21 19.48 -34.76
C TRP A 781 25.14 19.35 -33.68
N ALA A 782 24.84 18.12 -33.24
CA ALA A 782 23.90 17.89 -32.16
C ALA A 782 24.37 18.49 -30.83
N MET A 783 25.67 18.33 -30.49
CA MET A 783 26.27 18.96 -29.32
C MET A 783 26.15 20.48 -29.36
N ALA A 784 26.56 21.12 -30.46
CA ALA A 784 26.49 22.57 -30.63
C ALA A 784 25.06 23.10 -30.50
N ALA A 785 24.09 22.42 -31.13
CA ALA A 785 22.67 22.77 -31.01
C ALA A 785 22.19 22.70 -29.55
N PHE A 786 22.53 21.65 -28.82
CA PHE A 786 22.20 21.51 -27.40
C PHE A 786 22.82 22.62 -26.54
N LEU A 787 24.11 22.92 -26.74
CA LEU A 787 24.81 23.95 -25.99
C LEU A 787 24.22 25.34 -26.24
N LYS A 788 23.93 25.66 -27.50
CA LYS A 788 23.32 26.94 -27.84
C LYS A 788 21.88 27.04 -27.34
N ALA A 789 21.10 25.96 -27.38
CA ALA A 789 19.77 25.92 -26.80
C ALA A 789 19.76 26.15 -25.27
N THR A 790 20.83 25.73 -24.60
CA THR A 790 21.00 25.85 -23.14
C THR A 790 21.86 27.05 -22.72
N ASP A 791 22.30 27.88 -23.68
CA ASP A 791 23.03 29.12 -23.47
C ASP A 791 22.09 30.25 -23.03
N ILE A 792 21.37 30.02 -21.94
CA ILE A 792 20.37 30.92 -21.36
C ILE A 792 20.93 31.44 -20.05
N ASP A 793 21.00 32.76 -19.90
CA ASP A 793 21.37 33.44 -18.67
C ASP A 793 20.17 34.25 -18.15
N LEU A 794 19.63 33.83 -17.00
CA LEU A 794 18.52 34.50 -16.33
C LEU A 794 19.01 35.30 -15.12
N GLY A 795 20.33 35.47 -14.99
CA GLY A 795 20.95 36.22 -13.90
C GLY A 795 20.86 35.53 -12.54
N ILE A 796 20.78 34.19 -12.51
CA ILE A 796 20.77 33.41 -11.28
C ILE A 796 22.22 33.06 -10.90
N GLY A 797 22.77 33.81 -9.94
CA GLY A 797 24.15 33.64 -9.48
C GLY A 797 24.25 33.09 -8.06
N GLU A 798 25.48 32.78 -7.64
CA GLU A 798 25.82 32.43 -6.25
C GLU A 798 26.91 33.38 -5.74
N SER A 799 26.67 34.05 -4.61
CA SER A 799 27.62 34.95 -3.97
C SER A 799 27.51 34.86 -2.45
N ASN A 800 28.64 34.71 -1.75
CA ASN A 800 28.70 34.58 -0.28
C ASN A 800 27.79 33.47 0.29
N GLY A 801 27.63 32.36 -0.44
CA GLY A 801 26.72 31.27 -0.06
C GLY A 801 25.24 31.61 -0.18
N GLN A 802 24.90 32.65 -0.96
CA GLN A 802 23.53 33.08 -1.24
C GLN A 802 23.23 33.06 -2.75
N VAL A 803 22.03 32.64 -3.13
CA VAL A 803 21.46 32.77 -4.47
C VAL A 803 21.16 34.25 -4.71
N GLN A 804 21.66 34.77 -5.82
CA GLN A 804 21.41 36.11 -6.31
C GLN A 804 20.52 36.02 -7.54
N PHE A 805 19.45 36.80 -7.57
CA PHE A 805 18.60 36.97 -8.76
C PHE A 805 18.84 38.36 -9.32
N ALA A 806 19.35 38.46 -10.54
CA ALA A 806 19.52 39.76 -11.22
C ALA A 806 18.21 40.31 -11.79
N LEU A 807 17.20 39.44 -11.98
CA LEU A 807 15.89 39.79 -12.48
C LEU A 807 14.85 39.72 -11.36
N GLU A 808 13.93 40.68 -11.35
CA GLU A 808 12.74 40.61 -10.49
C GLU A 808 11.86 39.40 -10.87
N PRO A 809 11.13 38.79 -9.92
CA PRO A 809 10.41 37.54 -10.15
C PRO A 809 9.37 37.65 -11.26
N GLU A 810 8.68 38.78 -11.38
CA GLU A 810 7.66 39.01 -12.41
C GLU A 810 8.28 39.07 -13.82
N VAL A 811 9.52 39.57 -13.92
CA VAL A 811 10.28 39.62 -15.18
C VAL A 811 10.79 38.23 -15.53
N LEU A 812 11.31 37.50 -14.54
CA LEU A 812 11.81 36.14 -14.70
C LEU A 812 10.69 35.19 -15.13
N GLU A 813 9.53 35.26 -14.48
CA GLU A 813 8.34 34.49 -14.81
C GLU A 813 7.81 34.86 -16.21
N ALA A 814 7.66 36.15 -16.51
CA ALA A 814 7.20 36.60 -17.82
C ALA A 814 8.12 36.13 -18.96
N SER A 815 9.43 36.12 -18.74
CA SER A 815 10.41 35.65 -19.73
C SER A 815 10.22 34.18 -20.09
N LEU A 816 9.73 33.36 -19.15
CA LEU A 816 9.54 31.92 -19.34
C LEU A 816 8.12 31.55 -19.79
N ILE A 817 7.12 32.39 -19.52
CA ILE A 817 5.70 32.06 -19.80
C ILE A 817 5.14 32.80 -21.02
N LYS A 818 5.67 33.97 -21.40
CA LYS A 818 5.13 34.72 -22.54
C LYS A 818 5.61 34.17 -23.88
N VAL A 819 4.65 33.86 -24.77
CA VAL A 819 4.90 33.37 -26.14
C VAL A 819 5.81 34.28 -26.96
N SER A 820 5.82 35.60 -26.69
CA SER A 820 6.67 36.56 -27.40
C SER A 820 8.16 36.50 -27.03
N GLN A 821 8.56 35.66 -26.07
CA GLN A 821 9.93 35.56 -25.54
C GLN A 821 10.44 34.11 -25.59
N ASN A 822 10.60 33.57 -26.81
CA ASN A 822 11.13 32.22 -27.02
C ASN A 822 12.58 32.07 -26.51
N ASP A 823 13.36 33.16 -26.53
CA ASP A 823 14.81 33.18 -26.27
C ASP A 823 15.21 32.77 -24.84
N ALA A 824 14.27 32.81 -23.88
CA ALA A 824 14.53 32.41 -22.50
C ALA A 824 14.15 30.94 -22.22
N ARG A 825 13.63 30.19 -23.21
CA ARG A 825 13.05 28.86 -23.04
C ARG A 825 13.86 27.80 -23.78
N ALA A 826 14.51 26.90 -23.05
CA ALA A 826 15.47 25.96 -23.64
C ALA A 826 14.84 25.01 -24.66
N ASP A 827 13.66 24.47 -24.36
CA ASP A 827 12.90 23.57 -25.22
C ASP A 827 12.49 24.21 -26.55
N MET A 828 12.08 25.48 -26.51
CA MET A 828 11.76 26.23 -27.73
C MET A 828 13.01 26.61 -28.51
N ARG A 829 14.10 27.02 -27.85
CA ARG A 829 15.35 27.29 -28.55
C ARG A 829 15.88 26.07 -29.29
N LEU A 830 15.79 24.88 -28.67
CA LEU A 830 16.18 23.64 -29.34
C LEU A 830 15.27 23.35 -30.54
N HIS A 831 13.97 23.61 -30.44
CA HIS A 831 13.03 23.45 -31.54
C HIS A 831 13.34 24.41 -32.70
N ASP A 832 13.55 25.70 -32.41
CA ASP A 832 13.84 26.71 -33.43
C ASP A 832 15.20 26.45 -34.12
N ILE A 833 16.21 25.99 -33.38
CA ILE A 833 17.50 25.53 -33.96
C ILE A 833 17.27 24.32 -34.85
N TYR A 834 16.48 23.35 -34.39
CA TYR A 834 16.17 22.15 -35.17
C TYR A 834 15.49 22.51 -36.49
N ASP A 835 14.49 23.41 -36.48
CA ASP A 835 13.77 23.85 -37.69
C ASP A 835 14.71 24.61 -38.65
N LEU A 836 15.53 25.52 -38.11
CA LEU A 836 16.55 26.24 -38.89
C LEU A 836 17.52 25.28 -39.61
N LEU A 837 18.04 24.30 -38.88
CA LEU A 837 18.98 23.32 -39.40
C LEU A 837 18.29 22.37 -40.39
N GLN A 838 17.02 22.04 -40.19
CA GLN A 838 16.22 21.24 -41.12
C GLN A 838 16.07 21.95 -42.47
N ASP A 839 15.62 23.20 -42.44
CA ASP A 839 15.37 24.01 -43.64
C ASP A 839 16.65 24.31 -44.41
N SER A 840 17.78 24.34 -43.72
CA SER A 840 19.09 24.65 -44.28
C SER A 840 19.96 23.40 -44.56
N ALA A 841 19.50 22.19 -44.24
CA ALA A 841 20.33 20.99 -44.17
C ALA A 841 21.08 20.69 -45.48
N GLU A 842 20.41 20.76 -46.63
CA GLU A 842 21.03 20.48 -47.93
C GLU A 842 22.09 21.54 -48.29
N LYS A 843 21.76 22.82 -48.08
CA LYS A 843 22.66 23.95 -48.32
C LYS A 843 23.92 23.84 -47.44
N LEU A 844 23.73 23.59 -46.15
CA LEU A 844 24.82 23.45 -45.18
C LEU A 844 25.71 22.24 -45.48
N ARG A 845 25.14 21.11 -45.92
CA ARG A 845 25.94 19.95 -46.39
C ARG A 845 26.82 20.29 -47.59
N SER A 846 26.30 21.08 -48.53
CA SER A 846 27.10 21.54 -49.68
C SER A 846 28.21 22.51 -49.27
N GLU A 847 27.94 23.42 -48.34
CA GLU A 847 28.94 24.36 -47.80
C GLU A 847 30.01 23.64 -46.96
N GLN A 848 29.62 22.66 -46.13
CA GLN A 848 30.54 21.82 -45.36
C GLN A 848 31.52 21.07 -46.29
N LYS A 849 31.01 20.45 -47.35
CA LYS A 849 31.88 19.79 -48.35
C LYS A 849 32.86 20.76 -48.98
N GLN A 850 32.43 21.99 -49.29
CA GLN A 850 33.32 23.02 -49.86
C GLN A 850 34.41 23.45 -48.87
N LEU A 851 34.07 23.58 -47.59
CA LEU A 851 35.02 23.88 -46.51
C LEU A 851 36.02 22.74 -46.28
N GLU A 852 35.61 21.48 -46.42
CA GLU A 852 36.53 20.32 -46.34
C GLU A 852 37.53 20.25 -47.52
N PHE A 853 37.20 20.85 -48.68
CA PHE A 853 38.08 20.90 -49.86
C PHE A 853 39.03 22.12 -49.89
N GLY A 854 38.75 23.19 -49.16
CA GLY A 854 39.63 24.35 -48.99
C GLY A 854 40.40 24.25 -47.68
N GLN A 855 41.73 24.27 -47.70
CA GLN A 855 42.61 24.00 -46.54
C GLN A 855 42.55 25.02 -45.37
N GLU A 856 41.44 25.70 -45.13
CA GLU A 856 41.22 26.50 -43.92
C GLU A 856 40.31 25.72 -42.96
N HIS A 857 40.90 25.20 -41.88
CA HIS A 857 40.17 24.63 -40.75
C HIS A 857 39.35 25.73 -40.06
N VAL A 858 38.17 26.05 -40.57
CA VAL A 858 37.13 26.70 -39.77
C VAL A 858 36.68 25.64 -38.75
N GLU A 859 36.85 25.92 -37.46
CA GLU A 859 36.30 25.07 -36.41
C GLU A 859 34.77 25.00 -36.63
N LEU A 860 34.27 23.81 -36.93
CA LEU A 860 32.87 23.56 -37.30
C LEU A 860 31.90 24.15 -36.27
N ASP A 861 32.28 24.12 -34.99
CA ASP A 861 31.53 24.68 -33.87
C ASP A 861 31.30 26.20 -34.04
N THR A 862 32.32 26.94 -34.50
CA THR A 862 32.22 28.39 -34.75
C THR A 862 31.30 28.72 -35.92
N PHE A 863 31.18 27.81 -36.90
CA PHE A 863 30.29 27.98 -38.03
C PHE A 863 28.82 27.80 -37.62
N ILE A 864 28.51 26.79 -36.81
CA ILE A 864 27.16 26.53 -36.29
C ILE A 864 26.72 27.67 -35.38
N ASP A 865 27.59 28.06 -34.45
CA ASP A 865 27.33 29.17 -33.55
C ASP A 865 27.09 30.46 -34.34
N SER A 866 27.89 30.73 -35.37
CA SER A 866 27.70 31.89 -36.25
C SER A 866 26.37 31.82 -37.00
N LEU A 867 25.99 30.67 -37.57
CA LEU A 867 24.72 30.50 -38.29
C LEU A 867 23.51 30.73 -37.38
N ILE A 868 23.52 30.12 -36.20
CA ILE A 868 22.44 30.26 -35.21
C ILE A 868 22.38 31.73 -34.75
N SER A 869 23.53 32.33 -34.42
CA SER A 869 23.58 33.72 -33.95
C SER A 869 23.10 34.71 -35.02
N GLN A 870 23.47 34.50 -36.29
CA GLN A 870 23.05 35.36 -37.40
C GLN A 870 21.57 35.24 -37.75
N THR A 871 20.99 34.04 -37.61
CA THR A 871 19.63 33.77 -38.08
C THR A 871 18.59 33.92 -36.97
N LEU A 872 18.91 33.49 -35.75
CA LEU A 872 18.00 33.55 -34.59
C LEU A 872 18.31 34.73 -33.65
N GLY A 873 19.46 35.39 -33.82
CA GLY A 873 19.80 36.62 -33.08
C GLY A 873 20.35 36.41 -31.67
N TRP A 874 20.85 35.20 -31.35
CA TRP A 874 21.26 34.79 -30.00
C TRP A 874 22.77 34.73 -29.76
#